data_AF-A0A8C6CDH9-F1
#
_entry.id   AF-A0A8C6CDH9-F1
#
_cell.length_a   1.000
_cell.length_b   1.000
_cell.length_c   1.000
_cell.angle_alpha   90.00
_cell.angle_beta   90.00
_cell.angle_gamma   90.00
#
_symmetry.space_group_name_H-M   'P 1'
#
loop_
_entity.id
_entity.type
_entity.pdbx_description
1 polymer ?
#
loop_
_entity_poly.entity_id
_entity_poly.type
_entity_poly.pdbx_seq_one_letter_code
_entity_poly.pdbx_strand_id
1 'polypeptide(L)'
;MTEDLLKQQKLNSNETSTTLQSVSDSHLAELQEKIQQTETTNKILQEKLNEMSCELKSVQESSQKQDDTIQNLKETLKSRESETEELYQVIEGQNDTMAKLREMLHQSQLKQLHNSEGTSPAQQQVALLDLQSALFCSQLEIQKLQRAVRQKERQLADARRCVRFVEAAAQEREQQKEASWKHNQELRKALQQLQGELQSKSQQLHTLEAEKYNEIRTQEQHIQHLHRSLSHKEQLLQEFRELLQYRNNSDKTLEANEMLLEKLRQRIQDRDVALERAIDEKFSSLEEKEKELRQLHLSMRERDHDLERLRGILSSNEATMQSMESLLRSKGLEVEQLSATCQNLQWLKEEIETKFSRWQKEQESIIQQLQTSLHDRNKEVEDLTATLLCKLGPGQNEIAEELCQRLQRKERMLQDLLSDRNKQAVEYEMEIQGLLQSMSTREQESQAAAEKMVQALMERNSELQALRQYLGGKDFMMSQALLSNRPAEVTSISPHLGEQTNQGSVHIPSRDDSTSLTAKGDASVPRSSLGDLDTVAGLEKELNNAKEELELMAKKERESRMELSALQSMVAVQEQELQGQAADMESLTRTTQIKEDLIKDLQMQLVDPEDIPAMERLTQEVLLLREKLALVESQGGNLLLMLEGLVDERSRLNEALQAERQLYSSLVKFHAHPESSERDRTLQVELEGAQVIRSRLEEVLGRSLERLSRLETLAAIGGGELESVRVRHEHGF
;
A
#
# COMPACT_ATOMS: atom_id res chain seq x y z
N MET A 1 -39.54 -83.42 17.08
CA MET A 1 -39.13 -83.81 15.71
C MET A 1 -39.76 -82.94 14.63
N THR A 2 -41.08 -82.74 14.56
CA THR A 2 -41.71 -81.92 13.51
C THR A 2 -41.91 -80.43 13.86
N GLU A 3 -42.20 -80.08 15.12
CA GLU A 3 -42.45 -78.67 15.49
C GLU A 3 -41.17 -77.81 15.61
N ASP A 4 -40.07 -78.36 16.11
CA ASP A 4 -38.82 -77.60 16.28
C ASP A 4 -38.15 -77.30 14.93
N LEU A 5 -38.21 -78.23 13.97
CA LEU A 5 -37.77 -78.00 12.59
C LEU A 5 -38.57 -76.87 11.90
N LEU A 6 -39.87 -76.74 12.21
CA LEU A 6 -40.71 -75.63 11.73
C LEU A 6 -40.39 -74.29 12.41
N LYS A 7 -39.96 -74.30 13.68
CA LYS A 7 -39.44 -73.09 14.36
C LYS A 7 -38.08 -72.67 13.81
N GLN A 8 -37.18 -73.61 13.58
CA GLN A 8 -35.82 -73.32 13.10
C GLN A 8 -35.82 -72.88 11.63
N GLN A 9 -36.67 -73.47 10.77
CA GLN A 9 -36.89 -72.92 9.41
C GLN A 9 -37.52 -71.51 9.43
N LYS A 10 -38.44 -71.20 10.36
CA LYS A 10 -38.99 -69.85 10.52
C LYS A 10 -37.98 -68.83 11.03
N LEU A 11 -37.05 -69.24 11.90
CA LEU A 11 -35.97 -68.36 12.36
C LEU A 11 -34.96 -68.08 11.25
N ASN A 12 -34.44 -69.12 10.58
CA ASN A 12 -33.46 -68.95 9.51
C ASN A 12 -34.03 -68.17 8.31
N SER A 13 -35.30 -68.39 7.93
CA SER A 13 -35.94 -67.61 6.86
C SER A 13 -36.21 -66.15 7.25
N ASN A 14 -36.46 -65.86 8.53
CA ASN A 14 -36.52 -64.49 9.03
C ASN A 14 -35.13 -63.84 9.09
N GLU A 15 -34.08 -64.55 9.48
CA GLU A 15 -32.69 -64.03 9.52
C GLU A 15 -32.12 -63.77 8.12
N THR A 16 -32.34 -64.66 7.15
CA THR A 16 -31.97 -64.37 5.75
C THR A 16 -32.79 -63.22 5.17
N SER A 17 -34.05 -63.07 5.59
CA SER A 17 -34.87 -61.93 5.17
C SER A 17 -34.38 -60.63 5.81
N THR A 18 -34.07 -60.58 7.11
CA THR A 18 -33.56 -59.36 7.76
C THR A 18 -32.15 -58.99 7.33
N THR A 19 -31.28 -59.95 6.98
CA THR A 19 -29.97 -59.63 6.39
C THR A 19 -30.11 -59.08 4.96
N LEU A 20 -30.94 -59.69 4.10
CA LEU A 20 -31.24 -59.13 2.77
C LEU A 20 -31.95 -57.76 2.86
N GLN A 21 -32.85 -57.58 3.84
CA GLN A 21 -33.49 -56.30 4.12
C GLN A 21 -32.44 -55.27 4.55
N SER A 22 -31.57 -55.57 5.52
CA SER A 22 -30.55 -54.64 6.02
C SER A 22 -29.50 -54.27 4.97
N VAL A 23 -29.12 -55.19 4.08
CA VAL A 23 -28.23 -54.89 2.94
C VAL A 23 -28.96 -54.01 1.92
N SER A 24 -30.26 -54.25 1.66
CA SER A 24 -31.07 -53.41 0.78
C SER A 24 -31.28 -52.01 1.36
N ASP A 25 -31.54 -51.91 2.67
CA ASP A 25 -31.73 -50.66 3.40
C ASP A 25 -30.41 -49.86 3.49
N SER A 26 -29.27 -50.54 3.69
CA SER A 26 -27.93 -49.92 3.61
C SER A 26 -27.63 -49.40 2.20
N HIS A 27 -27.96 -50.16 1.17
CA HIS A 27 -27.72 -49.77 -0.23
C HIS A 27 -28.69 -48.65 -0.68
N LEU A 28 -29.91 -48.60 -0.13
CA LEU A 28 -30.84 -47.49 -0.26
C LEU A 28 -30.32 -46.24 0.47
N ALA A 29 -29.78 -46.39 1.69
CA ALA A 29 -29.19 -45.28 2.43
C ALA A 29 -28.00 -44.65 1.69
N GLU A 30 -27.08 -45.46 1.16
CA GLU A 30 -25.99 -44.97 0.30
C GLU A 30 -26.49 -44.24 -0.95
N LEU A 31 -27.51 -44.77 -1.63
CA LEU A 31 -28.10 -44.11 -2.80
C LEU A 31 -28.78 -42.79 -2.41
N GLN A 32 -29.44 -42.76 -1.25
CA GLN A 32 -30.11 -41.55 -0.75
C GLN A 32 -29.10 -40.48 -0.28
N GLU A 33 -27.97 -40.88 0.30
CA GLU A 33 -26.85 -39.97 0.59
C GLU A 33 -26.22 -39.44 -0.71
N LYS A 34 -25.94 -40.31 -1.69
CA LYS A 34 -25.45 -39.90 -3.02
C LYS A 34 -26.43 -38.93 -3.70
N ILE A 35 -27.74 -39.16 -3.60
CA ILE A 35 -28.77 -38.22 -4.09
C ILE A 35 -28.64 -36.87 -3.37
N GLN A 36 -28.61 -36.84 -2.03
CA GLN A 36 -28.45 -35.60 -1.26
C GLN A 36 -27.13 -34.86 -1.56
N GLN A 37 -26.03 -35.58 -1.80
CA GLN A 37 -24.77 -35.01 -2.27
C GLN A 37 -24.90 -34.42 -3.69
N THR A 38 -25.62 -35.07 -4.62
CA THR A 38 -25.91 -34.50 -5.95
C THR A 38 -26.89 -33.32 -5.91
N GLU A 39 -27.82 -33.29 -4.96
CA GLU A 39 -28.77 -32.18 -4.77
C GLU A 39 -28.07 -30.95 -4.17
N THR A 40 -27.23 -31.14 -3.14
CA THR A 40 -26.44 -30.06 -2.53
C THR A 40 -25.41 -29.49 -3.50
N THR A 41 -24.71 -30.33 -4.27
CA THR A 41 -23.79 -29.85 -5.31
C THR A 41 -24.52 -29.13 -6.45
N ASN A 42 -25.68 -29.62 -6.92
CA ASN A 42 -26.50 -28.87 -7.88
C ASN A 42 -26.97 -27.52 -7.30
N LYS A 43 -27.36 -27.47 -6.03
CA LYS A 43 -27.77 -26.22 -5.37
C LYS A 43 -26.64 -25.19 -5.34
N ILE A 44 -25.42 -25.62 -4.99
CA ILE A 44 -24.22 -24.76 -5.01
C ILE A 44 -23.90 -24.29 -6.44
N LEU A 45 -24.05 -25.14 -7.45
CA LEU A 45 -23.87 -24.75 -8.86
C LEU A 45 -24.95 -23.77 -9.33
N GLN A 46 -26.20 -23.94 -8.89
CA GLN A 46 -27.31 -23.03 -9.16
C GLN A 46 -27.07 -21.65 -8.50
N GLU A 47 -26.58 -21.64 -7.26
CA GLU A 47 -26.20 -20.42 -6.53
C GLU A 47 -25.06 -19.68 -7.26
N LYS A 48 -23.99 -20.38 -7.67
CA LYS A 48 -22.90 -19.80 -8.47
C LYS A 48 -23.34 -19.30 -9.85
N LEU A 49 -24.26 -19.99 -10.52
CA LEU A 49 -24.84 -19.54 -11.78
C LEU A 49 -25.62 -18.22 -11.60
N ASN A 50 -26.36 -18.11 -10.50
CA ASN A 50 -27.09 -16.89 -10.15
C ASN A 50 -26.13 -15.74 -9.77
N GLU A 51 -25.07 -16.01 -9.00
CA GLU A 51 -24.02 -15.04 -8.67
C GLU A 51 -23.35 -14.50 -9.95
N MET A 52 -22.86 -15.37 -10.83
CA MET A 52 -22.29 -14.97 -12.12
C MET A 52 -23.29 -14.19 -12.99
N SER A 53 -24.58 -14.54 -12.94
CA SER A 53 -25.63 -13.81 -13.67
C SER A 53 -25.89 -12.42 -13.08
N CYS A 54 -25.73 -12.22 -11.77
CA CYS A 54 -25.81 -10.92 -11.11
C CYS A 54 -24.56 -10.07 -11.38
N GLU A 55 -23.37 -10.67 -11.35
CA GLU A 55 -22.11 -10.01 -11.72
C GLU A 55 -22.13 -9.56 -13.18
N LEU A 56 -22.55 -10.42 -14.12
CA LEU A 56 -22.70 -10.06 -15.54
C LEU A 56 -23.69 -8.90 -15.75
N LYS A 57 -24.82 -8.88 -15.03
CA LYS A 57 -25.77 -7.75 -15.07
C LYS A 57 -25.14 -6.47 -14.51
N SER A 58 -24.41 -6.56 -13.40
CA SER A 58 -23.73 -5.40 -12.80
C SER A 58 -22.66 -4.83 -13.75
N VAL A 59 -21.86 -5.69 -14.39
CA VAL A 59 -20.89 -5.30 -15.41
C VAL A 59 -21.60 -4.67 -16.62
N GLN A 60 -22.69 -5.27 -17.11
CA GLN A 60 -23.48 -4.74 -18.22
C GLN A 60 -24.09 -3.36 -17.89
N GLU A 61 -24.65 -3.17 -16.69
CA GLU A 61 -25.14 -1.88 -16.23
C GLU A 61 -24.00 -0.84 -16.09
N SER A 62 -22.80 -1.26 -15.67
CA SER A 62 -21.64 -0.38 -15.61
C SER A 62 -21.16 0.04 -17.00
N SER A 63 -21.16 -0.88 -17.98
CA SER A 63 -20.85 -0.60 -19.38
C SER A 63 -21.87 0.38 -19.97
N GLN A 64 -23.17 0.13 -19.76
CA GLN A 64 -24.21 1.04 -20.25
C GLN A 64 -24.05 2.45 -19.67
N LYS A 65 -23.76 2.58 -18.37
CA LYS A 65 -23.49 3.89 -17.73
C LYS A 65 -22.24 4.55 -18.31
N GLN A 66 -21.21 3.79 -18.67
CA GLN A 66 -20.02 4.31 -19.37
C GLN A 66 -20.36 4.77 -20.80
N ASP A 67 -21.13 3.99 -21.56
CA ASP A 67 -21.58 4.34 -22.91
C ASP A 67 -22.48 5.59 -22.90
N ASP A 68 -23.41 5.70 -21.95
CA ASP A 68 -24.24 6.89 -21.72
C ASP A 68 -23.36 8.11 -21.38
N THR A 69 -22.31 7.92 -20.58
CA THR A 69 -21.34 8.98 -20.24
C THR A 69 -20.52 9.40 -21.46
N ILE A 70 -20.05 8.46 -22.28
CA ILE A 70 -19.32 8.71 -23.53
C ILE A 70 -20.22 9.45 -24.53
N GLN A 71 -21.50 9.06 -24.64
CA GLN A 71 -22.47 9.72 -25.50
C GLN A 71 -22.74 11.17 -25.05
N ASN A 72 -22.95 11.41 -23.76
CA ASN A 72 -23.07 12.75 -23.18
C ASN A 72 -21.81 13.60 -23.46
N LEU A 73 -20.61 13.05 -23.23
CA LEU A 73 -19.35 13.73 -23.53
C LEU A 73 -19.21 14.07 -25.01
N LYS A 74 -19.61 13.16 -25.91
CA LYS A 74 -19.61 13.36 -27.36
C LYS A 74 -20.62 14.44 -27.80
N GLU A 75 -21.75 14.57 -27.13
CA GLU A 75 -22.72 15.64 -27.36
C GLU A 75 -22.22 16.99 -26.84
N THR A 76 -21.59 17.03 -25.65
CA THR A 76 -20.94 18.26 -25.18
C THR A 76 -19.77 18.68 -26.08
N LEU A 77 -18.98 17.74 -26.61
CA LEU A 77 -17.92 18.02 -27.57
C LEU A 77 -18.48 18.66 -28.85
N LYS A 78 -19.54 18.07 -29.44
CA LYS A 78 -20.23 18.65 -30.60
C LYS A 78 -20.77 20.05 -30.34
N SER A 79 -21.34 20.29 -29.14
CA SER A 79 -21.80 21.62 -28.74
C SER A 79 -20.65 22.62 -28.63
N ARG A 80 -19.45 22.18 -28.20
CA ARG A 80 -18.25 23.03 -28.20
C ARG A 80 -17.70 23.26 -29.61
N GLU A 81 -17.74 22.24 -30.47
CA GLU A 81 -17.37 22.36 -31.88
C GLU A 81 -18.27 23.40 -32.58
N SER A 82 -19.59 23.33 -32.40
CA SER A 82 -20.51 24.35 -32.94
C SER A 82 -20.32 25.73 -32.33
N GLU A 83 -20.09 25.85 -31.01
CA GLU A 83 -19.72 27.14 -30.38
C GLU A 83 -18.43 27.71 -31.00
N THR A 84 -17.43 26.88 -31.31
CA THR A 84 -16.21 27.35 -31.97
C THR A 84 -16.44 27.75 -33.42
N GLU A 85 -17.26 27.02 -34.18
CA GLU A 85 -17.65 27.39 -35.55
C GLU A 85 -18.44 28.70 -35.60
N GLU A 86 -19.35 28.92 -34.64
CA GLU A 86 -20.06 30.19 -34.47
C GLU A 86 -19.09 31.34 -34.13
N LEU A 87 -18.12 31.11 -33.24
CA LEU A 87 -17.06 32.09 -32.94
C LEU A 87 -16.19 32.40 -34.16
N TYR A 88 -15.85 31.40 -34.98
CA TYR A 88 -15.15 31.62 -36.25
C TYR A 88 -15.99 32.46 -37.23
N GLN A 89 -17.28 32.18 -37.37
CA GLN A 89 -18.19 33.00 -38.20
C GLN A 89 -18.33 34.43 -37.68
N VAL A 90 -18.37 34.64 -36.36
CA VAL A 90 -18.37 35.98 -35.75
C VAL A 90 -17.05 36.70 -36.02
N ILE A 91 -15.91 36.03 -35.94
CA ILE A 91 -14.58 36.59 -36.26
C ILE A 91 -14.50 36.94 -37.75
N GLU A 92 -14.98 36.09 -38.66
CA GLU A 92 -15.09 36.41 -40.08
C GLU A 92 -15.99 37.63 -40.31
N GLY A 93 -17.19 37.67 -39.73
CA GLY A 93 -18.08 38.84 -39.81
C GLY A 93 -17.48 40.13 -39.24
N GLN A 94 -16.67 40.04 -38.17
CA GLN A 94 -15.91 41.15 -37.62
C GLN A 94 -14.76 41.59 -38.54
N ASN A 95 -14.07 40.64 -39.18
CA ASN A 95 -13.05 40.95 -40.18
C ASN A 95 -13.66 41.58 -41.44
N ASP A 96 -14.82 41.11 -41.86
CA ASP A 96 -15.61 41.63 -42.99
C ASP A 96 -16.10 43.05 -42.72
N THR A 97 -16.63 43.31 -41.53
CA THR A 97 -17.04 44.66 -41.12
C THR A 97 -15.84 45.58 -40.91
N MET A 98 -14.70 45.08 -40.40
CA MET A 98 -13.44 45.83 -40.40
C MET A 98 -12.92 46.13 -41.81
N ALA A 99 -13.04 45.19 -42.76
CA ALA A 99 -12.67 45.40 -44.16
C ALA A 99 -13.56 46.47 -44.81
N LYS A 100 -14.88 46.37 -44.63
CA LYS A 100 -15.87 47.37 -45.08
C LYS A 100 -15.65 48.73 -44.41
N LEU A 101 -15.27 48.78 -43.13
CA LEU A 101 -14.92 50.03 -42.43
C LEU A 101 -13.60 50.62 -42.94
N ARG A 102 -12.59 49.81 -43.25
CA ARG A 102 -11.34 50.26 -43.90
C ARG A 102 -11.61 50.79 -45.32
N GLU A 103 -12.43 50.10 -46.12
CA GLU A 103 -12.88 50.59 -47.42
C GLU A 103 -13.68 51.89 -47.28
N MET A 104 -14.64 51.98 -46.36
CA MET A 104 -15.39 53.21 -46.13
C MET A 104 -14.50 54.35 -45.61
N LEU A 105 -13.48 54.05 -44.80
CA LEU A 105 -12.48 55.04 -44.37
C LEU A 105 -11.68 55.54 -45.57
N HIS A 106 -11.17 54.64 -46.43
CA HIS A 106 -10.44 55.02 -47.65
C HIS A 106 -11.33 55.76 -48.66
N GLN A 107 -12.58 55.34 -48.85
CA GLN A 107 -13.56 56.04 -49.68
C GLN A 107 -13.97 57.40 -49.09
N SER A 108 -14.03 57.52 -47.76
CA SER A 108 -14.29 58.78 -47.05
C SER A 108 -13.09 59.73 -47.17
N GLN A 109 -11.85 59.22 -47.02
CA GLN A 109 -10.62 59.98 -47.27
C GLN A 109 -10.52 60.44 -48.73
N LEU A 110 -10.88 59.59 -49.71
CA LEU A 110 -10.98 59.95 -51.12
C LEU A 110 -12.08 60.99 -51.40
N LYS A 111 -13.21 60.94 -50.68
CA LYS A 111 -14.28 61.94 -50.73
C LYS A 111 -13.92 63.24 -50.00
N GLN A 112 -13.12 63.21 -48.93
CA GLN A 112 -12.58 64.39 -48.26
C GLN A 112 -11.51 65.07 -49.12
N LEU A 113 -10.69 64.31 -49.85
CA LEU A 113 -9.78 64.85 -50.87
C LEU A 113 -10.52 65.51 -52.04
N HIS A 114 -11.76 65.11 -52.35
CA HIS A 114 -12.62 65.78 -53.32
C HIS A 114 -13.45 66.94 -52.72
N ASN A 115 -13.80 66.87 -51.44
CA ASN A 115 -14.59 67.88 -50.71
C ASN A 115 -13.71 68.69 -49.76
N SER A 116 -12.53 69.13 -50.23
CA SER A 116 -11.57 69.92 -49.45
C SER A 116 -12.03 71.37 -49.17
N GLU A 117 -13.23 71.75 -49.62
CA GLU A 117 -13.81 73.08 -49.38
C GLU A 117 -14.85 73.01 -48.24
N GLY A 118 -14.43 73.37 -47.01
CA GLY A 118 -15.35 73.99 -46.05
C GLY A 118 -15.70 73.28 -44.74
N THR A 119 -14.92 72.30 -44.23
CA THR A 119 -15.13 71.86 -42.82
C THR A 119 -14.52 72.87 -41.83
N SER A 120 -15.35 73.40 -40.92
CA SER A 120 -14.91 74.42 -39.95
C SER A 120 -13.96 73.82 -38.89
N PRO A 121 -12.95 74.58 -38.41
CA PRO A 121 -11.95 74.06 -37.47
C PRO A 121 -12.53 73.62 -36.12
N ALA A 122 -13.68 74.17 -35.72
CA ALA A 122 -14.37 73.80 -34.48
C ALA A 122 -14.90 72.36 -34.50
N GLN A 123 -15.43 71.87 -35.63
CA GLN A 123 -15.96 70.50 -35.72
C GLN A 123 -14.87 69.44 -35.71
N GLN A 124 -13.69 69.75 -36.26
CA GLN A 124 -12.53 68.84 -36.19
C GLN A 124 -11.99 68.70 -34.75
N GLN A 125 -12.03 69.79 -33.95
CA GLN A 125 -11.65 69.73 -32.54
C GLN A 125 -12.63 68.91 -31.68
N VAL A 126 -13.94 69.04 -31.90
CA VAL A 126 -14.95 68.25 -31.17
C VAL A 126 -14.79 66.75 -31.47
N ALA A 127 -14.68 66.36 -32.75
CA ALA A 127 -14.50 64.97 -33.12
C ALA A 127 -13.20 64.34 -32.58
N LEU A 128 -12.12 65.13 -32.45
CA LEU A 128 -10.88 64.70 -31.80
C LEU A 128 -11.06 64.47 -30.29
N LEU A 129 -11.77 65.36 -29.60
CA LEU A 129 -12.10 65.22 -28.18
C LEU A 129 -12.99 64.01 -27.90
N ASP A 130 -14.00 63.76 -28.74
CA ASP A 130 -14.88 62.59 -28.63
C ASP A 130 -14.09 61.28 -28.85
N LEU A 131 -13.22 61.23 -29.85
CA LEU A 131 -12.30 60.10 -30.08
C LEU A 131 -11.34 59.88 -28.90
N GLN A 132 -10.79 60.96 -28.33
CA GLN A 132 -9.87 60.89 -27.19
C GLN A 132 -10.58 60.40 -25.92
N SER A 133 -11.85 60.80 -25.73
CA SER A 133 -12.71 60.34 -24.63
C SER A 133 -13.11 58.86 -24.80
N ALA A 134 -13.48 58.44 -26.02
CA ALA A 134 -13.78 57.04 -26.33
C ALA A 134 -12.56 56.12 -26.17
N LEU A 135 -11.37 56.60 -26.55
CA LEU A 135 -10.11 55.90 -26.36
C LEU A 135 -9.78 55.74 -24.86
N PHE A 136 -10.02 56.77 -24.05
CA PHE A 136 -9.88 56.67 -22.59
C PHE A 136 -10.87 55.67 -21.97
N CYS A 137 -12.15 55.72 -22.35
CA CYS A 137 -13.17 54.78 -21.87
C CYS A 137 -12.84 53.33 -22.19
N SER A 138 -12.48 53.03 -23.45
CA SER A 138 -12.09 51.68 -23.87
C SER A 138 -10.79 51.21 -23.20
N GLN A 139 -9.81 52.10 -22.97
CA GLN A 139 -8.60 51.76 -22.24
C GLN A 139 -8.87 51.43 -20.76
N LEU A 140 -9.84 52.11 -20.13
CA LEU A 140 -10.29 51.82 -18.76
C LEU A 140 -11.09 50.50 -18.68
N GLU A 141 -11.87 50.20 -19.71
CA GLU A 141 -12.61 48.93 -19.85
C GLU A 141 -11.68 47.73 -20.07
N ILE A 142 -10.67 47.87 -20.93
CA ILE A 142 -9.60 46.88 -21.08
C ILE A 142 -8.89 46.62 -19.74
N GLN A 143 -8.59 47.65 -18.94
CA GLN A 143 -8.03 47.44 -17.60
C GLN A 143 -8.98 46.68 -16.66
N LYS A 144 -10.30 46.95 -16.70
CA LYS A 144 -11.30 46.20 -15.91
C LYS A 144 -11.33 44.73 -16.34
N LEU A 145 -11.40 44.45 -17.64
CA LEU A 145 -11.41 43.10 -18.18
C LEU A 145 -10.11 42.34 -17.85
N GLN A 146 -8.95 42.98 -17.97
CA GLN A 146 -7.66 42.39 -17.56
C GLN A 146 -7.58 42.06 -16.07
N ARG A 147 -8.25 42.81 -15.19
CA ARG A 147 -8.35 42.45 -13.76
C ARG A 147 -9.28 41.25 -13.56
N ALA A 148 -10.41 41.21 -14.25
CA ALA A 148 -11.36 40.10 -14.21
C ALA A 148 -10.75 38.78 -14.74
N VAL A 149 -10.00 38.83 -15.85
CA VAL A 149 -9.27 37.68 -16.40
C VAL A 149 -8.27 37.14 -15.38
N ARG A 150 -7.40 37.99 -14.81
CA ARG A 150 -6.44 37.57 -13.76
C ARG A 150 -7.11 36.99 -12.52
N GLN A 151 -8.31 37.45 -12.17
CA GLN A 151 -9.09 36.87 -11.07
C GLN A 151 -9.64 35.49 -11.44
N LYS A 152 -10.12 35.31 -12.67
CA LYS A 152 -10.62 34.02 -13.18
C LYS A 152 -9.51 32.98 -13.37
N GLU A 153 -8.33 33.39 -13.82
CA GLU A 153 -7.13 32.55 -13.91
C GLU A 153 -6.74 31.99 -12.53
N ARG A 154 -6.77 32.81 -11.48
CA ARG A 154 -6.53 32.37 -10.09
C ARG A 154 -7.59 31.37 -9.62
N GLN A 155 -8.87 31.70 -9.77
CA GLN A 155 -9.99 30.80 -9.41
C GLN A 155 -9.89 29.45 -10.14
N LEU A 156 -9.48 29.44 -11.41
CA LEU A 156 -9.29 28.24 -12.20
C LEU A 156 -8.02 27.45 -11.79
N ALA A 157 -6.95 28.12 -11.40
CA ALA A 157 -5.76 27.48 -10.81
C ALA A 157 -6.06 26.85 -9.44
N ASP A 158 -6.91 27.49 -8.63
CA ASP A 158 -7.39 26.96 -7.35
C ASP A 158 -8.29 25.74 -7.56
N ALA A 159 -9.28 25.83 -8.46
CA ALA A 159 -10.12 24.69 -8.83
C ALA A 159 -9.29 23.49 -9.35
N ARG A 160 -8.28 23.74 -10.21
CA ARG A 160 -7.33 22.71 -10.68
C ARG A 160 -6.43 22.13 -9.57
N ARG A 161 -6.23 22.83 -8.45
CA ARG A 161 -5.59 22.26 -7.26
C ARG A 161 -6.57 21.37 -6.50
N CYS A 162 -7.78 21.85 -6.24
CA CYS A 162 -8.82 21.08 -5.57
C CYS A 162 -9.15 19.77 -6.31
N VAL A 163 -9.29 19.80 -7.64
CA VAL A 163 -9.52 18.59 -8.45
C VAL A 163 -8.39 17.58 -8.26
N ARG A 164 -7.12 17.99 -8.35
CA ARG A 164 -5.98 17.08 -8.14
C ARG A 164 -5.92 16.48 -6.73
N PHE A 165 -6.32 17.22 -5.69
CA PHE A 165 -6.42 16.67 -4.34
C PHE A 165 -7.56 15.64 -4.22
N VAL A 166 -8.71 15.88 -4.86
CA VAL A 166 -9.83 14.93 -4.88
C VAL A 166 -9.48 13.67 -5.70
N GLU A 167 -8.78 13.83 -6.83
CA GLU A 167 -8.27 12.72 -7.64
C GLU A 167 -7.28 11.85 -6.86
N ALA A 168 -6.31 12.46 -6.15
CA ALA A 168 -5.38 11.74 -5.29
C ALA A 168 -6.10 10.99 -4.16
N ALA A 169 -7.01 11.66 -3.43
CA ALA A 169 -7.78 11.02 -2.36
C ALA A 169 -8.70 9.90 -2.86
N ALA A 170 -9.20 9.99 -4.10
CA ALA A 170 -9.96 8.92 -4.75
C ALA A 170 -9.06 7.72 -5.09
N GLN A 171 -7.85 7.95 -5.60
CA GLN A 171 -6.86 6.89 -5.89
C GLN A 171 -6.41 6.18 -4.60
N GLU A 172 -6.11 6.93 -3.54
CA GLU A 172 -5.77 6.37 -2.22
C GLU A 172 -6.89 5.50 -1.66
N ARG A 173 -8.15 5.97 -1.74
CA ARG A 173 -9.33 5.19 -1.33
C ARG A 173 -9.47 3.90 -2.14
N GLU A 174 -9.20 3.92 -3.45
CA GLU A 174 -9.29 2.72 -4.29
C GLU A 174 -8.18 1.71 -3.97
N GLN A 175 -6.94 2.18 -3.77
CA GLN A 175 -5.84 1.34 -3.28
C GLN A 175 -6.16 0.72 -1.91
N GLN A 176 -6.77 1.48 -0.99
CA GLN A 176 -7.21 0.98 0.30
C GLN A 176 -8.31 -0.08 0.17
N LYS A 177 -9.28 0.10 -0.73
CA LYS A 177 -10.29 -0.93 -1.04
C LYS A 177 -9.62 -2.19 -1.58
N GLU A 178 -8.74 -2.08 -2.56
CA GLU A 178 -8.02 -3.22 -3.14
C GLU A 178 -7.23 -3.99 -2.07
N ALA A 179 -6.47 -3.30 -1.22
CA ALA A 179 -5.73 -3.91 -0.13
C ALA A 179 -6.68 -4.64 0.85
N SER A 180 -7.80 -4.00 1.20
CA SER A 180 -8.81 -4.61 2.07
C SER A 180 -9.50 -5.83 1.41
N TRP A 181 -9.70 -5.82 0.10
CA TRP A 181 -10.28 -6.93 -0.66
C TRP A 181 -9.31 -8.11 -0.74
N LYS A 182 -8.03 -7.86 -1.03
CA LYS A 182 -6.95 -8.87 -1.03
C LYS A 182 -6.87 -9.55 0.34
N HIS A 183 -6.82 -8.77 1.42
CA HIS A 183 -6.82 -9.30 2.78
C HIS A 183 -8.08 -10.11 3.12
N ASN A 184 -9.28 -9.67 2.72
CA ASN A 184 -10.51 -10.46 2.89
C ASN A 184 -10.49 -11.77 2.07
N GLN A 185 -9.86 -11.77 0.89
CA GLN A 185 -9.71 -12.97 0.07
C GLN A 185 -8.75 -13.97 0.72
N GLU A 186 -7.65 -13.50 1.29
CA GLU A 186 -6.71 -14.30 2.09
C GLU A 186 -7.40 -14.88 3.34
N LEU A 187 -8.17 -14.06 4.07
CA LEU A 187 -8.97 -14.49 5.22
C LEU A 187 -9.92 -15.64 4.87
N ARG A 188 -10.63 -15.53 3.74
CA ARG A 188 -11.56 -16.57 3.25
C ARG A 188 -10.82 -17.85 2.88
N LYS A 189 -9.63 -17.76 2.27
CA LYS A 189 -8.79 -18.93 1.97
C LYS A 189 -8.31 -19.61 3.25
N ALA A 190 -7.81 -18.85 4.23
CA ALA A 190 -7.37 -19.38 5.52
C ALA A 190 -8.52 -20.04 6.30
N LEU A 191 -9.71 -19.40 6.36
CA LEU A 191 -10.90 -19.98 6.97
C LEU A 191 -11.33 -21.29 6.27
N GLN A 192 -11.27 -21.35 4.93
CA GLN A 192 -11.60 -22.56 4.19
C GLN A 192 -10.58 -23.68 4.43
N GLN A 193 -9.29 -23.36 4.58
CA GLN A 193 -8.23 -24.30 4.95
C GLN A 193 -8.45 -24.84 6.37
N LEU A 194 -8.63 -23.97 7.37
CA LEU A 194 -8.89 -24.36 8.76
C LEU A 194 -10.19 -25.18 8.91
N GLN A 195 -11.24 -24.88 8.14
CA GLN A 195 -12.45 -25.71 8.09
C GLN A 195 -12.17 -27.10 7.52
N GLY A 196 -11.36 -27.21 6.46
CA GLY A 196 -10.94 -28.50 5.91
C GLY A 196 -10.07 -29.31 6.87
N GLU A 197 -9.14 -28.66 7.57
CA GLU A 197 -8.30 -29.29 8.60
C GLU A 197 -9.12 -29.75 9.81
N LEU A 198 -10.09 -28.94 10.27
CA LEU A 198 -10.99 -29.32 11.35
C LEU A 198 -11.88 -30.51 10.97
N GLN A 199 -12.41 -30.53 9.74
CA GLN A 199 -13.15 -31.67 9.20
C GLN A 199 -12.27 -32.93 9.12
N SER A 200 -11.02 -32.79 8.65
CA SER A 200 -10.07 -33.90 8.59
C SER A 200 -9.70 -34.44 9.98
N LYS A 201 -9.40 -33.56 10.95
CA LYS A 201 -9.14 -33.95 12.35
C LYS A 201 -10.37 -34.61 12.99
N SER A 202 -11.57 -34.12 12.73
CA SER A 202 -12.82 -34.73 13.21
C SER A 202 -13.03 -36.14 12.63
N GLN A 203 -12.80 -36.33 11.33
CA GLN A 203 -12.85 -37.65 10.68
C GLN A 203 -11.76 -38.61 11.23
N GLN A 204 -10.55 -38.11 11.47
CA GLN A 204 -9.46 -38.88 12.10
C GLN A 204 -9.82 -39.31 13.54
N LEU A 205 -10.44 -38.43 14.33
CA LEU A 205 -10.90 -38.79 15.67
C LEU A 205 -12.00 -39.85 15.61
N HIS A 206 -13.01 -39.71 14.75
CA HIS A 206 -14.06 -40.72 14.63
C HIS A 206 -13.55 -42.08 14.10
N THR A 207 -12.55 -42.10 13.22
CA THR A 207 -11.92 -43.36 12.78
C THR A 207 -11.14 -44.01 13.93
N LEU A 208 -10.34 -43.24 14.68
CA LEU A 208 -9.62 -43.74 15.86
C LEU A 208 -10.58 -44.21 16.98
N GLU A 209 -11.69 -43.50 17.22
CA GLU A 209 -12.74 -43.92 18.14
C GLU A 209 -13.36 -45.25 17.71
N ALA A 210 -13.74 -45.38 16.43
CA ALA A 210 -14.30 -46.61 15.88
C ALA A 210 -13.30 -47.78 15.96
N GLU A 211 -12.02 -47.55 15.67
CA GLU A 211 -10.94 -48.52 15.85
C GLU A 211 -10.83 -48.95 17.31
N LYS A 212 -10.84 -48.03 18.28
CA LYS A 212 -10.78 -48.36 19.71
C LYS A 212 -12.01 -49.13 20.20
N TYR A 213 -13.22 -48.79 19.73
CA TYR A 213 -14.42 -49.58 20.01
C TYR A 213 -14.33 -51.00 19.43
N ASN A 214 -13.74 -51.17 18.24
CA ASN A 214 -13.52 -52.49 17.64
C ASN A 214 -12.43 -53.27 18.38
N GLU A 215 -11.32 -52.65 18.76
CA GLU A 215 -10.28 -53.26 19.62
C GLU A 215 -10.90 -53.79 20.92
N ILE A 216 -11.65 -52.96 21.66
CA ILE A 216 -12.33 -53.37 22.90
C ILE A 216 -13.28 -54.54 22.65
N ARG A 217 -14.11 -54.47 21.59
CA ARG A 217 -15.04 -55.56 21.23
C ARG A 217 -14.31 -56.88 20.95
N THR A 218 -13.20 -56.85 20.21
CA THR A 218 -12.41 -58.06 19.92
C THR A 218 -11.72 -58.61 21.18
N GLN A 219 -11.25 -57.75 22.08
CA GLN A 219 -10.71 -58.15 23.39
C GLN A 219 -11.77 -58.79 24.27
N GLU A 220 -12.98 -58.21 24.35
CA GLU A 220 -14.12 -58.79 25.06
C GLU A 220 -14.51 -60.17 24.50
N GLN A 221 -14.58 -60.31 23.18
CA GLN A 221 -14.82 -61.60 22.51
C GLN A 221 -13.72 -62.62 22.83
N HIS A 222 -12.45 -62.20 22.86
CA HIS A 222 -11.33 -63.06 23.24
C HIS A 222 -11.40 -63.50 24.71
N ILE A 223 -11.74 -62.59 25.63
CA ILE A 223 -11.97 -62.90 27.05
C ILE A 223 -13.12 -63.89 27.21
N GLN A 224 -14.25 -63.69 26.51
CA GLN A 224 -15.37 -64.64 26.51
C GLN A 224 -14.97 -66.01 25.98
N HIS A 225 -14.19 -66.08 24.90
CA HIS A 225 -13.68 -67.35 24.36
C HIS A 225 -12.72 -68.05 25.35
N LEU A 226 -11.78 -67.31 25.96
CA LEU A 226 -10.89 -67.83 27.00
C LEU A 226 -11.69 -68.37 28.20
N HIS A 227 -12.74 -67.66 28.63
CA HIS A 227 -13.60 -68.09 29.73
C HIS A 227 -14.34 -69.40 29.41
N ARG A 228 -14.90 -69.53 28.20
CA ARG A 228 -15.52 -70.79 27.72
C ARG A 228 -14.49 -71.93 27.65
N SER A 229 -13.30 -71.67 27.11
CA SER A 229 -12.20 -72.65 27.01
C SER A 229 -11.70 -73.11 28.38
N LEU A 230 -11.58 -72.19 29.33
CA LEU A 230 -11.18 -72.48 30.70
C LEU A 230 -12.23 -73.34 31.41
N SER A 231 -13.50 -72.94 31.35
CA SER A 231 -14.62 -73.72 31.92
C SER A 231 -14.70 -75.14 31.33
N HIS A 232 -14.49 -75.29 30.02
CA HIS A 232 -14.45 -76.62 29.38
C HIS A 232 -13.23 -77.44 29.83
N LYS A 233 -12.06 -76.84 30.01
CA LYS A 233 -10.87 -77.52 30.58
C LYS A 233 -11.11 -77.94 32.03
N GLU A 234 -11.78 -77.13 32.83
CA GLU A 234 -12.16 -77.47 34.21
C GLU A 234 -13.13 -78.67 34.25
N GLN A 235 -14.13 -78.70 33.36
CA GLN A 235 -15.03 -79.85 33.18
C GLN A 235 -14.25 -81.12 32.80
N LEU A 236 -13.40 -81.05 31.77
CA LEU A 236 -12.56 -82.19 31.36
C LEU A 236 -11.63 -82.68 32.48
N LEU A 237 -11.01 -81.77 33.23
CA LEU A 237 -10.16 -82.12 34.37
C LEU A 237 -10.96 -82.80 35.49
N GLN A 238 -12.21 -82.38 35.70
CA GLN A 238 -13.11 -83.02 36.65
C GLN A 238 -13.47 -84.45 36.20
N GLU A 239 -13.86 -84.65 34.94
CA GLU A 239 -14.08 -85.99 34.37
C GLU A 239 -12.83 -86.88 34.45
N PHE A 240 -11.64 -86.33 34.18
CA PHE A 240 -10.38 -87.08 34.28
C PHE A 240 -10.10 -87.51 35.72
N ARG A 241 -10.39 -86.67 36.72
CA ARG A 241 -10.29 -87.05 38.14
C ARG A 241 -11.25 -88.17 38.49
N GLU A 242 -12.50 -88.10 38.04
CA GLU A 242 -13.51 -89.14 38.26
C GLU A 242 -13.12 -90.47 37.59
N LEU A 243 -12.60 -90.43 36.35
CA LEU A 243 -12.08 -91.62 35.64
C LEU A 243 -10.83 -92.22 36.32
N LEU A 244 -9.95 -91.39 36.89
CA LEU A 244 -8.80 -91.86 37.64
C LEU A 244 -9.18 -92.45 39.00
N GLN A 245 -10.13 -91.84 39.72
CA GLN A 245 -10.73 -92.42 40.92
C GLN A 245 -11.34 -93.79 40.60
N TYR A 246 -12.11 -93.87 39.51
CA TYR A 246 -12.73 -95.10 39.05
C TYR A 246 -11.73 -96.21 38.72
N ARG A 247 -10.64 -95.88 38.01
CA ARG A 247 -9.55 -96.83 37.68
C ARG A 247 -8.83 -97.36 38.92
N ASN A 248 -8.77 -96.55 39.99
CA ASN A 248 -8.12 -96.91 41.25
C ASN A 248 -9.02 -97.72 42.19
N ASN A 249 -10.33 -97.78 41.92
CA ASN A 249 -11.26 -98.64 42.66
C ASN A 249 -11.04 -100.11 42.28
N SER A 250 -11.06 -101.01 43.26
CA SER A 250 -10.66 -102.42 43.07
C SER A 250 -11.71 -103.32 42.42
N ASP A 251 -12.99 -102.92 42.41
CA ASP A 251 -14.08 -103.69 41.81
C ASP A 251 -14.22 -103.41 40.31
N LYS A 252 -13.86 -104.40 39.50
CA LYS A 252 -13.94 -104.36 38.03
C LYS A 252 -15.14 -105.15 37.53
N THR A 253 -16.34 -104.57 37.62
CA THR A 253 -17.54 -105.18 37.02
C THR A 253 -17.53 -105.06 35.49
N LEU A 254 -18.36 -105.84 34.80
CA LEU A 254 -18.40 -105.83 33.33
C LEU A 254 -19.04 -104.53 32.81
N GLU A 255 -20.18 -104.16 33.40
CA GLU A 255 -20.89 -102.87 33.22
C GLU A 255 -19.96 -101.66 33.43
N ALA A 256 -19.02 -101.74 34.37
CA ALA A 256 -18.06 -100.68 34.64
C ALA A 256 -17.09 -100.44 33.48
N ASN A 257 -16.66 -101.50 32.79
CA ASN A 257 -15.81 -101.41 31.62
C ASN A 257 -16.60 -100.96 30.38
N GLU A 258 -17.88 -101.33 30.27
CA GLU A 258 -18.78 -100.84 29.22
C GLU A 258 -19.01 -99.33 29.34
N MET A 259 -19.25 -98.80 30.55
CA MET A 259 -19.34 -97.36 30.79
C MET A 259 -18.05 -96.62 30.39
N LEU A 260 -16.87 -97.20 30.66
CA LEU A 260 -15.59 -96.62 30.25
C LEU A 260 -15.42 -96.62 28.73
N LEU A 261 -15.79 -97.71 28.05
CA LEU A 261 -15.77 -97.79 26.59
C LEU A 261 -16.73 -96.78 25.95
N GLU A 262 -17.91 -96.57 26.54
CA GLU A 262 -18.86 -95.57 26.05
C GLU A 262 -18.34 -94.14 26.25
N LYS A 263 -17.69 -93.84 27.39
CA LYS A 263 -16.97 -92.57 27.58
C LYS A 263 -15.81 -92.37 26.59
N LEU A 264 -15.13 -93.44 26.18
CA LEU A 264 -14.08 -93.36 25.13
C LEU A 264 -14.67 -93.13 23.73
N ARG A 265 -15.80 -93.77 23.40
CA ARG A 265 -16.55 -93.52 22.15
C ARG A 265 -17.04 -92.07 22.10
N GLN A 266 -17.66 -91.59 23.18
CA GLN A 266 -18.10 -90.20 23.31
C GLN A 266 -16.94 -89.24 23.05
N ARG A 267 -15.76 -89.46 23.64
CA ARG A 267 -14.57 -88.62 23.40
C ARG A 267 -14.02 -88.65 21.98
N ILE A 268 -14.14 -89.78 21.28
CA ILE A 268 -13.78 -89.83 19.85
C ILE A 268 -14.78 -88.97 19.06
N GLN A 269 -16.07 -89.09 19.35
CA GLN A 269 -17.11 -88.30 18.70
C GLN A 269 -17.00 -86.80 19.02
N ASP A 270 -16.72 -86.42 20.26
CA ASP A 270 -16.48 -85.03 20.68
C ASP A 270 -15.26 -84.44 19.96
N ARG A 271 -14.19 -85.23 19.79
CA ARG A 271 -13.00 -84.83 19.03
C ARG A 271 -13.33 -84.63 17.55
N ASP A 272 -14.08 -85.55 16.95
CA ASP A 272 -14.38 -85.49 15.52
C ASP A 272 -15.30 -84.29 15.22
N VAL A 273 -16.29 -84.02 16.08
CA VAL A 273 -17.13 -82.80 16.01
C VAL A 273 -16.31 -81.52 16.29
N ALA A 274 -15.28 -81.58 17.16
CA ALA A 274 -14.37 -80.44 17.36
C ALA A 274 -13.46 -80.19 16.13
N LEU A 275 -13.08 -81.23 15.39
CA LEU A 275 -12.34 -81.12 14.13
C LEU A 275 -13.22 -80.54 13.02
N GLU A 276 -14.49 -80.96 12.90
CA GLU A 276 -15.46 -80.37 11.98
C GLU A 276 -15.61 -78.86 12.23
N ARG A 277 -15.87 -78.44 13.48
CA ARG A 277 -15.94 -77.01 13.84
C ARG A 277 -14.66 -76.25 13.51
N ALA A 278 -13.49 -76.82 13.80
CA ALA A 278 -12.21 -76.18 13.48
C ALA A 278 -11.97 -76.04 11.97
N ILE A 279 -12.53 -76.94 11.15
CA ILE A 279 -12.51 -76.85 9.68
C ILE A 279 -13.45 -75.75 9.20
N ASP A 280 -14.68 -75.68 9.73
CA ASP A 280 -15.67 -74.65 9.39
C ASP A 280 -15.19 -73.24 9.77
N GLU A 281 -14.57 -73.08 10.94
CA GLU A 281 -13.90 -71.84 11.37
C GLU A 281 -12.78 -71.43 10.41
N LYS A 282 -12.01 -72.39 9.87
CA LYS A 282 -10.97 -72.12 8.87
C LYS A 282 -11.56 -71.70 7.53
N PHE A 283 -12.66 -72.30 7.08
CA PHE A 283 -13.35 -71.85 5.87
C PHE A 283 -13.96 -70.46 6.04
N SER A 284 -14.63 -70.20 7.17
CA SER A 284 -15.20 -68.88 7.47
C SER A 284 -14.14 -67.77 7.48
N SER A 285 -12.99 -68.02 8.12
CA SER A 285 -11.87 -67.05 8.12
C SER A 285 -11.23 -66.86 6.73
N LEU A 286 -11.24 -67.88 5.86
CA LEU A 286 -10.81 -67.73 4.46
C LEU A 286 -11.80 -66.89 3.64
N GLU A 287 -13.11 -67.07 3.82
CA GLU A 287 -14.12 -66.23 3.19
C GLU A 287 -14.03 -64.76 3.63
N GLU A 288 -13.75 -64.50 4.91
CA GLU A 288 -13.46 -63.16 5.43
C GLU A 288 -12.24 -62.54 4.75
N LYS A 289 -11.13 -63.29 4.62
CA LYS A 289 -9.95 -62.81 3.88
C LYS A 289 -10.23 -62.59 2.39
N GLU A 290 -11.11 -63.38 1.78
CA GLU A 290 -11.53 -63.15 0.40
C GLU A 290 -12.46 -61.92 0.27
N LYS A 291 -13.25 -61.59 1.29
CA LYS A 291 -14.03 -60.33 1.37
C LYS A 291 -13.10 -59.12 1.53
N GLU A 292 -12.13 -59.19 2.45
CA GLU A 292 -11.08 -58.17 2.62
C GLU A 292 -10.32 -57.93 1.30
N LEU A 293 -9.91 -59.00 0.61
CA LEU A 293 -9.25 -58.88 -0.70
C LEU A 293 -10.14 -58.20 -1.75
N ARG A 294 -11.44 -58.51 -1.82
CA ARG A 294 -12.37 -57.82 -2.73
C ARG A 294 -12.48 -56.32 -2.38
N GLN A 295 -12.56 -55.98 -1.10
CA GLN A 295 -12.62 -54.59 -0.63
C GLN A 295 -11.33 -53.83 -0.96
N LEU A 296 -10.16 -54.44 -0.77
CA LEU A 296 -8.87 -53.85 -1.17
C LEU A 296 -8.79 -53.60 -2.68
N HIS A 297 -9.28 -54.52 -3.52
CA HIS A 297 -9.34 -54.30 -4.97
C HIS A 297 -10.28 -53.16 -5.37
N LEU A 298 -11.37 -52.93 -4.63
CA LEU A 298 -12.25 -51.77 -4.85
C LEU A 298 -11.54 -50.46 -4.45
N SER A 299 -10.95 -50.41 -3.26
CA SER A 299 -10.19 -49.24 -2.78
C SER A 299 -9.01 -48.90 -3.71
N MET A 300 -8.29 -49.90 -4.23
CA MET A 300 -7.26 -49.67 -5.25
C MET A 300 -7.83 -49.00 -6.50
N ARG A 301 -8.97 -49.47 -7.01
CA ARG A 301 -9.61 -48.87 -8.19
C ARG A 301 -10.04 -47.43 -7.91
N GLU A 302 -10.62 -47.15 -6.74
CA GLU A 302 -10.99 -45.78 -6.34
C GLU A 302 -9.77 -44.86 -6.34
N ARG A 303 -8.65 -45.33 -5.76
CA ARG A 303 -7.37 -44.61 -5.82
C ARG A 303 -6.85 -44.41 -7.25
N ASP A 304 -7.03 -45.38 -8.15
CA ASP A 304 -6.65 -45.22 -9.56
C ASP A 304 -7.50 -44.13 -10.26
N HIS A 305 -8.80 -44.04 -9.95
CA HIS A 305 -9.66 -42.95 -10.45
C HIS A 305 -9.27 -41.59 -9.86
N ASP A 306 -8.93 -41.51 -8.57
CA ASP A 306 -8.42 -40.29 -7.95
C ASP A 306 -7.08 -39.85 -8.58
N LEU A 307 -6.17 -40.79 -8.85
CA LEU A 307 -4.92 -40.51 -9.54
C LEU A 307 -5.16 -40.02 -10.98
N GLU A 308 -6.15 -40.55 -11.70
CA GLU A 308 -6.51 -40.07 -13.03
C GLU A 308 -7.13 -38.67 -12.98
N ARG A 309 -7.98 -38.38 -11.99
CA ARG A 309 -8.51 -37.04 -11.72
C ARG A 309 -7.40 -36.05 -11.41
N LEU A 310 -6.41 -36.44 -10.59
CA LEU A 310 -5.23 -35.63 -10.29
C LEU A 310 -4.36 -35.41 -11.54
N ARG A 311 -4.15 -36.42 -12.39
CA ARG A 311 -3.48 -36.26 -13.70
C ARG A 311 -4.19 -35.25 -14.59
N GLY A 312 -5.53 -35.27 -14.64
CA GLY A 312 -6.33 -34.28 -15.35
C GLY A 312 -6.16 -32.85 -14.82
N ILE A 313 -6.17 -32.68 -13.49
CA ILE A 313 -5.91 -31.37 -12.85
C ILE A 313 -4.49 -30.89 -13.15
N LEU A 314 -3.48 -31.76 -13.06
CA LEU A 314 -2.09 -31.42 -13.36
C LEU A 314 -1.90 -31.03 -14.82
N SER A 315 -2.53 -31.73 -15.77
CA SER A 315 -2.50 -31.37 -17.19
C SER A 315 -3.19 -30.04 -17.48
N SER A 316 -4.31 -29.74 -16.80
CA SER A 316 -4.94 -28.40 -16.87
C SER A 316 -4.03 -27.31 -16.30
N ASN A 317 -3.35 -27.58 -15.18
CA ASN A 317 -2.40 -26.64 -14.59
C ASN A 317 -1.18 -26.44 -15.50
N GLU A 318 -0.67 -27.49 -16.15
CA GLU A 318 0.40 -27.41 -17.15
C GLU A 318 0.00 -26.53 -18.33
N ALA A 319 -1.21 -26.70 -18.87
CA ALA A 319 -1.73 -25.84 -19.94
C ALA A 319 -1.88 -24.37 -19.51
N THR A 320 -2.31 -24.10 -18.27
CA THR A 320 -2.37 -22.72 -17.77
C THR A 320 -0.99 -22.11 -17.53
N MET A 321 -0.01 -22.89 -17.05
CA MET A 321 1.39 -22.45 -16.94
C MET A 321 1.98 -22.13 -18.31
N GLN A 322 1.81 -23.01 -19.31
CA GLN A 322 2.26 -22.75 -20.69
C GLN A 322 1.60 -21.49 -21.30
N SER A 323 0.34 -21.24 -20.97
CA SER A 323 -0.36 -20.00 -21.36
C SER A 323 0.29 -18.77 -20.69
N MET A 324 0.55 -18.81 -19.38
CA MET A 324 1.25 -17.74 -18.66
C MET A 324 2.69 -17.53 -19.17
N GLU A 325 3.43 -18.58 -19.48
CA GLU A 325 4.77 -18.51 -20.10
C GLU A 325 4.75 -17.89 -21.50
N SER A 326 3.70 -18.13 -22.28
CA SER A 326 3.53 -17.50 -23.59
C SER A 326 3.20 -16.01 -23.46
N LEU A 327 2.38 -15.63 -22.47
CA LEU A 327 2.08 -14.24 -22.13
C LEU A 327 3.32 -13.50 -21.61
N LEU A 328 4.10 -14.13 -20.72
CA LEU A 328 5.37 -13.59 -20.21
C LEU A 328 6.38 -13.36 -21.34
N ARG A 329 6.50 -14.29 -22.30
CA ARG A 329 7.32 -14.09 -23.50
C ARG A 329 6.82 -12.95 -24.38
N SER A 330 5.51 -12.81 -24.59
CA SER A 330 4.93 -11.67 -25.31
C SER A 330 5.25 -10.34 -24.61
N LYS A 331 5.13 -10.29 -23.28
CA LYS A 331 5.45 -9.10 -22.49
C LYS A 331 6.95 -8.80 -22.45
N GLY A 332 7.82 -9.82 -22.48
CA GLY A 332 9.26 -9.65 -22.70
C GLY A 332 9.55 -8.94 -24.02
N LEU A 333 8.95 -9.40 -25.12
CA LEU A 333 9.10 -8.79 -26.45
C LEU A 333 8.54 -7.35 -26.50
N GLU A 334 7.43 -7.06 -25.82
CA GLU A 334 6.92 -5.68 -25.68
C GLU A 334 7.92 -4.78 -24.93
N VAL A 335 8.53 -5.26 -23.84
CA VAL A 335 9.55 -4.52 -23.08
C VAL A 335 10.81 -4.30 -23.92
N GLU A 336 11.26 -5.30 -24.67
CA GLU A 336 12.39 -5.17 -25.60
C GLU A 336 12.10 -4.11 -26.68
N GLN A 337 10.91 -4.13 -27.30
CA GLN A 337 10.47 -3.12 -28.27
C GLN A 337 10.44 -1.71 -27.68
N LEU A 338 9.88 -1.54 -26.48
CA LEU A 338 9.88 -0.26 -25.76
C LEU A 338 11.30 0.20 -25.39
N SER A 339 12.20 -0.72 -25.03
CA SER A 339 13.60 -0.37 -24.76
C SER A 339 14.30 0.16 -26.02
N ALA A 340 14.03 -0.43 -27.19
CA ALA A 340 14.59 -0.01 -28.46
C ALA A 340 14.01 1.35 -28.92
N THR A 341 12.71 1.62 -28.71
CA THR A 341 12.14 2.94 -29.02
C THR A 341 12.69 4.03 -28.09
N CYS A 342 12.88 3.75 -26.80
CA CYS A 342 13.55 4.65 -25.86
C CYS A 342 15.00 4.98 -26.28
N GLN A 343 15.78 3.97 -26.69
CA GLN A 343 17.15 4.17 -27.21
C GLN A 343 17.16 5.04 -28.48
N ASN A 344 16.24 4.80 -29.42
CA ASN A 344 16.10 5.62 -30.62
C ASN A 344 15.71 7.07 -30.31
N LEU A 345 14.82 7.30 -29.34
CA LEU A 345 14.45 8.65 -28.89
C LEU A 345 15.62 9.36 -28.19
N GLN A 346 16.40 8.64 -27.38
CA GLN A 346 17.62 9.18 -26.78
C GLN A 346 18.64 9.60 -27.85
N TRP A 347 18.90 8.74 -28.84
CA TRP A 347 19.79 9.07 -29.95
C TRP A 347 19.30 10.30 -30.74
N LEU A 348 17.99 10.38 -31.01
CA LEU A 348 17.40 11.54 -31.68
C LEU A 348 17.55 12.83 -30.87
N LYS A 349 17.38 12.75 -29.54
CA LYS A 349 17.63 13.87 -28.62
C LYS A 349 19.08 14.34 -28.72
N GLU A 350 20.05 13.43 -28.61
CA GLU A 350 21.48 13.74 -28.71
C GLU A 350 21.84 14.36 -30.08
N GLU A 351 21.25 13.87 -31.18
CA GLU A 351 21.44 14.44 -32.52
C GLU A 351 20.83 15.86 -32.65
N ILE A 352 19.71 16.15 -31.97
CA ILE A 352 19.14 17.52 -31.91
C ILE A 352 20.00 18.43 -31.04
N GLU A 353 20.47 17.97 -29.88
CA GLU A 353 21.33 18.74 -28.97
C GLU A 353 22.68 19.08 -29.61
N THR A 354 23.29 18.17 -30.38
CA THR A 354 24.53 18.46 -31.12
C THR A 354 24.30 19.37 -32.33
N LYS A 355 23.13 19.33 -32.98
CA LYS A 355 22.74 20.30 -34.02
C LYS A 355 22.54 21.69 -33.43
N PHE A 356 21.82 21.80 -32.31
CA PHE A 356 21.63 23.05 -31.59
C PHE A 356 22.96 23.64 -31.12
N SER A 357 23.83 22.82 -30.53
CA SER A 357 25.17 23.24 -30.09
C SER A 357 26.07 23.73 -31.24
N ARG A 358 25.92 23.16 -32.45
CA ARG A 358 26.61 23.64 -33.66
C ARG A 358 26.06 25.00 -34.09
N TRP A 359 24.74 25.11 -34.23
CA TRP A 359 24.07 26.35 -34.60
C TRP A 359 24.36 27.50 -33.61
N GLN A 360 24.39 27.22 -32.31
CA GLN A 360 24.74 28.20 -31.28
C GLN A 360 26.17 28.73 -31.49
N LYS A 361 27.15 27.85 -31.73
CA LYS A 361 28.54 28.25 -32.02
C LYS A 361 28.65 29.07 -33.32
N GLU A 362 27.84 28.77 -34.33
CA GLU A 362 27.76 29.58 -35.55
C GLU A 362 27.20 30.98 -35.26
N GLN A 363 26.14 31.10 -34.45
CA GLN A 363 25.63 32.41 -34.02
C GLN A 363 26.67 33.18 -33.20
N GLU A 364 27.33 32.54 -32.23
CA GLU A 364 28.41 33.14 -31.44
C GLU A 364 29.57 33.62 -32.33
N SER A 365 29.96 32.84 -33.34
CA SER A 365 30.99 33.23 -34.31
C SER A 365 30.56 34.42 -35.18
N ILE A 366 29.29 34.50 -35.60
CA ILE A 366 28.76 35.64 -36.37
C ILE A 366 28.74 36.90 -35.49
N ILE A 367 28.30 36.77 -34.22
CA ILE A 367 28.30 37.89 -33.26
C ILE A 367 29.73 38.39 -33.03
N GLN A 368 30.70 37.49 -32.84
CA GLN A 368 32.12 37.85 -32.70
C GLN A 368 32.63 38.59 -33.95
N GLN A 369 32.36 38.08 -35.16
CA GLN A 369 32.72 38.77 -36.40
C GLN A 369 32.11 40.17 -36.54
N LEU A 370 30.83 40.33 -36.19
CA LEU A 370 30.15 41.62 -36.21
C LEU A 370 30.74 42.59 -35.17
N GLN A 371 31.04 42.11 -33.96
CA GLN A 371 31.70 42.90 -32.92
C GLN A 371 33.10 43.35 -33.35
N THR A 372 33.91 42.46 -33.93
CA THR A 372 35.24 42.81 -34.46
C THR A 372 35.13 43.83 -35.59
N SER A 373 34.27 43.58 -36.58
CA SER A 373 34.07 44.51 -37.71
C SER A 373 33.54 45.88 -37.29
N LEU A 374 32.71 45.95 -36.24
CA LEU A 374 32.19 47.21 -35.70
C LEU A 374 33.29 47.95 -34.93
N HIS A 375 34.11 47.25 -34.16
CA HIS A 375 35.27 47.83 -33.48
C HIS A 375 36.31 48.39 -34.47
N ASP A 376 36.65 47.63 -35.51
CA ASP A 376 37.57 48.07 -36.57
C ASP A 376 37.03 49.33 -37.28
N ARG A 377 35.73 49.38 -37.58
CA ARG A 377 35.10 50.58 -38.15
C ARG A 377 35.07 51.77 -37.19
N ASN A 378 34.86 51.54 -35.89
CA ASN A 378 34.90 52.61 -34.90
C ASN A 378 36.30 53.23 -34.84
N LYS A 379 37.33 52.38 -34.85
CA LYS A 379 38.73 52.79 -34.88
C LYS A 379 39.08 53.57 -36.17
N GLU A 380 38.65 53.11 -37.34
CA GLU A 380 38.81 53.88 -38.59
C GLU A 380 38.13 55.25 -38.52
N VAL A 381 36.94 55.35 -37.92
CA VAL A 381 36.23 56.62 -37.71
C VAL A 381 36.97 57.52 -36.71
N GLU A 382 37.53 56.96 -35.64
CA GLU A 382 38.39 57.68 -34.69
C GLU A 382 39.66 58.23 -35.37
N ASP A 383 40.37 57.41 -36.14
CA ASP A 383 41.57 57.79 -36.90
C ASP A 383 41.27 58.88 -37.96
N LEU A 384 40.14 58.76 -38.68
CA LEU A 384 39.67 59.78 -39.62
C LEU A 384 39.29 61.08 -38.89
N THR A 385 38.64 60.98 -37.74
CA THR A 385 38.23 62.14 -36.93
C THR A 385 39.46 62.88 -36.40
N ALA A 386 40.45 62.18 -35.86
CA ALA A 386 41.73 62.76 -35.46
C ALA A 386 42.44 63.46 -36.63
N THR A 387 42.50 62.80 -37.80
CA THR A 387 43.11 63.36 -39.02
C THR A 387 42.40 64.63 -39.52
N LEU A 388 41.08 64.72 -39.36
CA LEU A 388 40.29 65.90 -39.72
C LEU A 388 40.46 67.04 -38.70
N LEU A 389 40.44 66.74 -37.40
CA LEU A 389 40.67 67.73 -36.34
C LEU A 389 42.04 68.41 -36.48
N CYS A 390 43.09 67.68 -36.87
CA CYS A 390 44.40 68.25 -37.15
C CYS A 390 44.46 69.21 -38.36
N LYS A 391 43.41 69.32 -39.18
CA LYS A 391 43.36 70.18 -40.38
C LYS A 391 42.49 71.43 -40.24
N LEU A 392 41.83 71.62 -39.11
CA LEU A 392 40.91 72.74 -38.87
C LEU A 392 41.64 74.01 -38.40
N GLY A 393 41.09 75.17 -38.78
CA GLY A 393 41.63 76.48 -38.38
C GLY A 393 41.21 76.93 -36.97
N PRO A 394 41.89 77.96 -36.40
CA PRO A 394 41.78 78.35 -34.99
C PRO A 394 40.43 78.94 -34.51
N GLY A 395 39.37 78.87 -35.31
CA GLY A 395 37.98 79.11 -34.87
C GLY A 395 36.98 78.04 -35.33
N GLN A 396 37.42 77.06 -36.11
CA GLN A 396 36.60 75.90 -36.49
C GLN A 396 36.73 74.76 -35.47
N ASN A 397 37.87 74.68 -34.76
CA ASN A 397 38.06 73.75 -33.65
C ASN A 397 37.08 73.98 -32.50
N GLU A 398 36.78 75.22 -32.13
CA GLU A 398 35.85 75.54 -31.03
C GLU A 398 34.44 75.00 -31.32
N ILE A 399 33.96 75.13 -32.57
CA ILE A 399 32.66 74.59 -33.02
C ILE A 399 32.69 73.06 -33.05
N ALA A 400 33.81 72.46 -33.49
CA ALA A 400 33.98 71.01 -33.48
C ALA A 400 33.98 70.44 -32.05
N GLU A 401 34.66 71.11 -31.11
CA GLU A 401 34.67 70.74 -29.68
C GLU A 401 33.27 70.85 -29.05
N GLU A 402 32.51 71.91 -29.31
CA GLU A 402 31.11 72.00 -28.84
C GLU A 402 30.24 70.86 -29.37
N LEU A 403 30.40 70.48 -30.64
CA LEU A 403 29.68 69.36 -31.25
C LEU A 403 30.12 68.01 -30.67
N CYS A 404 31.42 67.77 -30.47
CA CYS A 404 31.94 66.59 -29.80
C CYS A 404 31.44 66.47 -28.36
N GLN A 405 31.43 67.56 -27.59
CA GLN A 405 30.84 67.59 -26.25
C GLN A 405 29.33 67.29 -26.28
N ARG A 406 28.60 67.80 -27.28
CA ARG A 406 27.17 67.56 -27.44
C ARG A 406 26.87 66.12 -27.87
N LEU A 407 27.75 65.49 -28.65
CA LEU A 407 27.71 64.07 -28.99
C LEU A 407 27.97 63.22 -27.75
N GLN A 408 29.07 63.45 -27.03
CA GLN A 408 29.40 62.75 -25.79
C GLN A 408 28.30 62.85 -24.72
N ARG A 409 27.57 63.97 -24.62
CA ARG A 409 26.40 64.11 -23.72
C ARG A 409 25.25 63.19 -24.14
N LYS A 410 24.99 63.02 -25.44
CA LYS A 410 23.98 62.07 -25.95
C LYS A 410 24.41 60.62 -25.79
N GLU A 411 25.68 60.35 -26.05
CA GLU A 411 26.30 59.02 -25.94
C GLU A 411 26.27 58.52 -24.49
N ARG A 412 26.59 59.39 -23.52
CA ARG A 412 26.39 59.09 -22.09
C ARG A 412 24.94 58.74 -21.76
N MET A 413 23.95 59.54 -22.19
CA MET A 413 22.53 59.21 -21.94
C MET A 413 22.12 57.85 -22.54
N LEU A 414 22.64 57.48 -23.72
CA LEU A 414 22.35 56.17 -24.31
C LEU A 414 23.04 55.04 -23.53
N GLN A 415 24.27 55.26 -23.06
CA GLN A 415 25.01 54.31 -22.22
C GLN A 415 24.35 54.14 -20.85
N ASP A 416 23.87 55.22 -20.24
CA ASP A 416 23.10 55.21 -18.99
C ASP A 416 21.81 54.39 -19.16
N LEU A 417 21.02 54.66 -20.22
CA LEU A 417 19.80 53.91 -20.56
C LEU A 417 20.06 52.42 -20.81
N LEU A 418 21.15 52.07 -21.49
CA LEU A 418 21.56 50.67 -21.67
C LEU A 418 21.99 50.03 -20.34
N SER A 419 22.68 50.78 -19.48
CA SER A 419 23.07 50.31 -18.14
C SER A 419 21.84 50.04 -17.27
N ASP A 420 20.83 50.90 -17.31
CA ASP A 420 19.58 50.73 -16.54
C ASP A 420 18.75 49.56 -17.07
N ARG A 421 18.73 49.35 -18.39
CA ARG A 421 18.07 48.18 -18.99
C ARG A 421 18.78 46.86 -18.64
N ASN A 422 20.12 46.88 -18.52
CA ASN A 422 20.88 45.73 -18.02
C ASN A 422 20.63 45.49 -16.52
N LYS A 423 20.58 46.55 -15.68
CA LYS A 423 20.22 46.42 -14.25
C LYS A 423 18.85 45.75 -14.10
N GLN A 424 17.84 46.22 -14.83
CA GLN A 424 16.50 45.63 -14.84
C GLN A 424 16.50 44.15 -15.26
N ALA A 425 17.30 43.76 -16.27
CA ALA A 425 17.42 42.37 -16.68
C ALA A 425 18.02 41.49 -15.56
N VAL A 426 19.06 41.96 -14.88
CA VAL A 426 19.70 41.26 -13.75
C VAL A 426 18.78 41.23 -12.51
N GLU A 427 18.02 42.29 -12.27
CA GLU A 427 16.97 42.32 -11.23
C GLU A 427 15.91 41.24 -11.49
N TYR A 428 15.42 41.11 -12.72
CA TYR A 428 14.48 40.03 -13.08
C TYR A 428 15.10 38.62 -12.96
N GLU A 429 16.38 38.42 -13.32
CA GLU A 429 17.06 37.14 -13.09
C GLU A 429 17.17 36.82 -11.58
N MET A 430 17.50 37.81 -10.74
CA MET A 430 17.55 37.64 -9.29
C MET A 430 16.15 37.37 -8.68
N GLU A 431 15.10 38.02 -9.16
CA GLU A 431 13.72 37.73 -8.75
C GLU A 431 13.33 36.28 -9.11
N ILE A 432 13.65 35.81 -10.32
CA ILE A 432 13.39 34.44 -10.77
C ILE A 432 14.17 33.43 -9.91
N GLN A 433 15.45 33.67 -9.64
CA GLN A 433 16.25 32.81 -8.77
C GLN A 433 15.74 32.81 -7.32
N GLY A 434 15.34 33.96 -6.78
CA GLY A 434 14.73 34.07 -5.45
C GLY A 434 13.40 33.31 -5.36
N LEU A 435 12.57 33.36 -6.40
CA LEU A 435 11.35 32.56 -6.50
C LEU A 435 11.64 31.06 -6.52
N LEU A 436 12.62 30.61 -7.33
CA LEU A 436 13.04 29.20 -7.38
C LEU A 436 13.57 28.71 -6.03
N GLN A 437 14.41 29.50 -5.35
CA GLN A 437 14.89 29.19 -4.01
C GLN A 437 13.72 29.11 -3.01
N SER A 438 12.77 30.05 -3.05
CA SER A 438 11.59 30.05 -2.16
C SER A 438 10.63 28.87 -2.40
N MET A 439 10.59 28.32 -3.62
CA MET A 439 9.88 27.07 -3.89
C MET A 439 10.63 25.89 -3.29
N SER A 440 11.94 25.81 -3.48
CA SER A 440 12.78 24.73 -2.94
C SER A 440 12.75 24.67 -1.41
N THR A 441 12.80 25.82 -0.72
CA THR A 441 12.66 25.85 0.75
C THR A 441 11.26 25.41 1.20
N ARG A 442 10.20 25.84 0.51
CA ARG A 442 8.82 25.40 0.81
C ARG A 442 8.63 23.90 0.58
N GLU A 443 9.27 23.35 -0.44
CA GLU A 443 9.26 21.91 -0.74
C GLU A 443 9.96 21.13 0.39
N GLN A 444 11.12 21.59 0.86
CA GLN A 444 11.81 21.03 2.03
C GLN A 444 11.00 21.16 3.33
N GLU A 445 10.35 22.30 3.58
CA GLU A 445 9.46 22.49 4.73
C GLU A 445 8.25 21.55 4.68
N SER A 446 7.67 21.34 3.50
CA SER A 446 6.58 20.37 3.27
C SER A 446 7.04 18.94 3.53
N GLN A 447 8.25 18.58 3.08
CA GLN A 447 8.88 17.27 3.34
C GLN A 447 9.04 17.04 4.86
N ALA A 448 9.64 17.99 5.57
CA ALA A 448 9.86 17.92 7.01
C ALA A 448 8.55 17.94 7.83
N ALA A 449 7.50 18.57 7.32
CA ALA A 449 6.16 18.52 7.93
C ALA A 449 5.53 17.12 7.80
N ALA A 450 5.67 16.48 6.63
CA ALA A 450 5.22 15.11 6.42
C ALA A 450 5.99 14.11 7.31
N GLU A 451 7.31 14.25 7.41
CA GLU A 451 8.15 13.43 8.30
C GLU A 451 7.74 13.54 9.78
N LYS A 452 7.52 14.77 10.27
CA LYS A 452 7.01 15.00 11.64
C LYS A 452 5.63 14.39 11.86
N MET A 453 4.75 14.41 10.86
CA MET A 453 3.43 13.79 10.95
C MET A 453 3.53 12.26 11.02
N VAL A 454 4.41 11.64 10.23
CA VAL A 454 4.72 10.20 10.33
C VAL A 454 5.27 9.85 11.72
N GLN A 455 6.17 10.67 12.26
CA GLN A 455 6.75 10.45 13.58
C GLN A 455 5.71 10.56 14.70
N ALA A 456 4.85 11.59 14.67
CA ALA A 456 3.74 11.75 15.62
C ALA A 456 2.70 10.61 15.52
N LEU A 457 2.47 10.06 14.32
CA LEU A 457 1.64 8.86 14.14
C LEU A 457 2.29 7.62 14.77
N MET A 458 3.61 7.45 14.66
CA MET A 458 4.32 6.35 15.35
C MET A 458 4.25 6.49 16.87
N GLU A 459 4.46 7.70 17.41
CA GLU A 459 4.33 7.99 18.84
C GLU A 459 2.91 7.68 19.34
N ARG A 460 1.86 8.17 18.65
CA ARG A 460 0.45 7.87 18.95
C ARG A 460 0.13 6.38 18.89
N ASN A 461 0.72 5.65 17.96
CA ASN A 461 0.54 4.19 17.85
C ASN A 461 1.20 3.47 19.04
N SER A 462 2.36 3.95 19.51
CA SER A 462 3.02 3.42 20.72
C SER A 462 2.24 3.75 22.02
N GLU A 463 1.66 4.96 22.13
CA GLU A 463 0.77 5.34 23.23
C GLU A 463 -0.50 4.48 23.25
N LEU A 464 -1.12 4.23 22.09
CA LEU A 464 -2.26 3.33 21.95
C LEU A 464 -1.90 1.89 22.33
N GLN A 465 -0.71 1.41 21.95
CA GLN A 465 -0.24 0.07 22.32
C GLN A 465 -0.02 -0.04 23.85
N ALA A 466 0.54 0.99 24.49
CA ALA A 466 0.67 1.06 25.95
C ALA A 466 -0.70 1.11 26.67
N LEU A 467 -1.66 1.89 26.15
CA LEU A 467 -3.02 1.93 26.70
C LEU A 467 -3.77 0.60 26.53
N ARG A 468 -3.58 -0.09 25.40
CA ARG A 468 -4.12 -1.44 25.16
C ARG A 468 -3.57 -2.45 26.17
N GLN A 469 -2.26 -2.39 26.49
CA GLN A 469 -1.67 -3.20 27.56
C GLN A 469 -2.24 -2.85 28.95
N TYR A 470 -2.42 -1.56 29.24
CA TYR A 470 -2.95 -1.08 30.53
C TYR A 470 -4.43 -1.43 30.75
N LEU A 471 -5.23 -1.48 29.68
CA LEU A 471 -6.63 -1.90 29.73
C LEU A 471 -6.77 -3.42 29.78
N GLY A 472 -6.00 -4.18 28.98
CA GLY A 472 -5.98 -5.64 29.06
C GLY A 472 -5.66 -6.17 30.47
N GLY A 473 -4.78 -5.50 31.21
CA GLY A 473 -4.52 -5.80 32.62
C GLY A 473 -5.68 -5.48 33.58
N LYS A 474 -6.56 -4.53 33.26
CA LYS A 474 -7.78 -4.23 34.02
C LYS A 474 -8.93 -5.17 33.67
N ASP A 475 -9.07 -5.51 32.39
CA ASP A 475 -10.12 -6.42 31.93
C ASP A 475 -9.88 -7.83 32.49
N PHE A 476 -8.63 -8.29 32.61
CA PHE A 476 -8.29 -9.52 33.33
C PHE A 476 -8.78 -9.51 34.80
N MET A 477 -8.68 -8.37 35.50
CA MET A 477 -9.20 -8.21 36.86
C MET A 477 -10.75 -8.15 36.91
N MET A 478 -11.40 -7.57 35.90
CA MET A 478 -12.87 -7.53 35.82
C MET A 478 -13.49 -8.88 35.41
N SER A 479 -12.87 -9.62 34.49
CA SER A 479 -13.30 -10.97 34.11
C SER A 479 -13.21 -11.95 35.27
N GLN A 480 -12.21 -11.82 36.15
CA GLN A 480 -12.13 -12.62 37.38
C GLN A 480 -13.28 -12.34 38.36
N ALA A 481 -13.81 -11.11 38.40
CA ALA A 481 -14.95 -10.76 39.25
C ALA A 481 -16.30 -11.26 38.70
N LEU A 482 -16.45 -11.35 37.37
CA LEU A 482 -17.71 -11.75 36.71
C LEU A 482 -17.97 -13.27 36.70
N LEU A 483 -16.94 -14.10 36.85
CA LEU A 483 -17.08 -15.57 36.84
C LEU A 483 -17.71 -16.17 38.10
N SER A 484 -17.99 -15.38 39.14
CA SER A 484 -18.45 -15.91 40.43
C SER A 484 -19.97 -16.13 40.58
N ASN A 485 -20.85 -15.65 39.69
CA ASN A 485 -22.30 -15.73 39.90
C ASN A 485 -23.15 -15.93 38.62
N ARG A 486 -24.14 -16.84 38.69
CA ARG A 486 -25.16 -17.18 37.66
C ARG A 486 -26.36 -17.88 38.37
N PRO A 487 -27.54 -18.10 37.75
CA PRO A 487 -28.59 -17.22 37.18
C PRO A 487 -29.97 -17.34 37.88
N ALA A 488 -31.00 -16.58 37.43
CA ALA A 488 -32.42 -17.02 37.43
C ALA A 488 -33.33 -16.13 36.52
N GLU A 489 -34.21 -16.76 35.69
CA GLU A 489 -35.68 -16.52 35.48
C GLU A 489 -36.25 -15.06 35.27
N VAL A 490 -37.33 -14.72 34.52
CA VAL A 490 -38.34 -15.45 33.68
C VAL A 490 -39.27 -14.44 32.89
N THR A 491 -39.76 -14.80 31.69
CA THR A 491 -41.10 -14.47 31.10
C THR A 491 -41.54 -13.04 30.61
N SER A 492 -41.46 -12.85 29.29
CA SER A 492 -42.57 -12.58 28.32
C SER A 492 -43.23 -11.19 28.05
N ILE A 493 -43.76 -11.10 26.81
CA ILE A 493 -44.89 -10.28 26.25
C ILE A 493 -44.53 -8.98 25.49
N SER A 494 -45.14 -8.86 24.30
CA SER A 494 -45.14 -7.77 23.29
C SER A 494 -46.52 -7.05 23.34
N PRO A 495 -46.87 -5.92 22.65
CA PRO A 495 -46.18 -5.24 21.54
C PRO A 495 -46.26 -3.68 21.45
N HIS A 496 -45.62 -3.13 20.41
CA HIS A 496 -45.98 -1.97 19.56
C HIS A 496 -46.32 -0.54 20.09
N LEU A 497 -45.56 0.41 19.53
CA LEU A 497 -45.99 1.67 18.86
C LEU A 497 -46.57 2.84 19.70
N GLY A 498 -45.99 4.04 19.56
CA GLY A 498 -46.66 5.30 19.97
C GLY A 498 -45.73 6.49 20.29
N GLU A 499 -45.55 7.36 19.31
CA GLU A 499 -45.23 8.80 19.34
C GLU A 499 -45.12 9.63 20.65
N GLN A 500 -44.36 10.74 20.49
CA GLN A 500 -44.60 12.12 20.99
C GLN A 500 -43.93 12.68 22.27
N THR A 501 -43.08 13.69 22.01
CA THR A 501 -43.09 15.05 22.59
C THR A 501 -42.35 15.37 23.91
N ASN A 502 -41.28 16.16 23.73
CA ASN A 502 -40.75 17.26 24.56
C ASN A 502 -41.52 17.67 25.82
N GLN A 503 -40.80 17.81 26.96
CA GLN A 503 -40.78 19.05 27.77
C GLN A 503 -39.74 19.04 28.91
N GLY A 504 -39.24 20.24 29.27
CA GLY A 504 -38.25 20.47 30.33
C GLY A 504 -37.29 21.62 29.95
N SER A 505 -37.66 22.92 29.97
CA SER A 505 -38.30 23.77 31.00
C SER A 505 -37.32 24.46 31.96
N VAL A 506 -37.70 25.69 32.35
CA VAL A 506 -37.17 26.65 33.36
C VAL A 506 -36.46 27.89 32.76
N HIS A 507 -37.15 29.02 32.49
CA HIS A 507 -37.56 30.18 33.36
C HIS A 507 -36.47 31.29 33.43
N ILE A 508 -36.61 32.49 32.79
CA ILE A 508 -37.32 33.74 33.22
C ILE A 508 -36.59 34.46 34.40
N PRO A 509 -36.49 35.83 34.51
CA PRO A 509 -37.27 36.94 33.90
C PRO A 509 -36.37 37.99 33.16
N SER A 510 -36.72 39.23 32.75
CA SER A 510 -37.84 40.21 32.92
C SER A 510 -37.78 41.22 31.73
N ARG A 511 -38.55 42.32 31.53
CA ARG A 511 -39.66 43.04 32.20
C ARG A 511 -40.41 43.87 31.12
N ASP A 512 -41.64 44.32 31.39
CA ASP A 512 -42.39 45.37 30.67
C ASP A 512 -41.75 46.78 30.67
N ASP A 513 -42.06 47.57 29.63
CA ASP A 513 -42.95 48.74 29.81
C ASP A 513 -43.58 49.21 28.49
N SER A 514 -44.89 49.49 28.53
CA SER A 514 -45.66 50.05 27.41
C SER A 514 -45.92 51.54 27.65
N THR A 515 -45.77 52.39 26.63
CA THR A 515 -46.31 53.76 26.67
C THR A 515 -46.96 54.14 25.34
N SER A 516 -48.28 54.27 25.38
CA SER A 516 -49.10 54.72 24.25
C SER A 516 -49.74 56.08 24.55
N LEU A 517 -49.73 56.96 23.54
CA LEU A 517 -50.79 57.93 23.24
C LEU A 517 -51.33 58.83 24.38
N THR A 518 -50.90 60.10 24.41
CA THR A 518 -51.84 61.23 24.64
C THR A 518 -51.36 62.50 23.94
N ALA A 519 -52.09 62.96 22.94
CA ALA A 519 -52.07 64.35 22.48
C ALA A 519 -53.51 64.83 22.30
N LYS A 520 -53.89 65.85 23.08
CA LYS A 520 -55.14 66.63 22.92
C LYS A 520 -54.79 68.09 23.12
N GLY A 521 -55.38 68.95 22.28
CA GLY A 521 -54.88 70.30 22.05
C GLY A 521 -55.54 71.43 22.86
N ASP A 522 -55.27 72.63 22.34
CA ASP A 522 -55.87 73.93 22.60
C ASP A 522 -55.64 74.63 23.95
N ALA A 523 -54.80 75.67 23.90
CA ALA A 523 -55.29 77.04 24.12
C ALA A 523 -54.39 78.12 23.50
N SER A 524 -55.04 79.20 23.03
CA SER A 524 -54.51 80.54 22.68
C SER A 524 -53.75 80.75 21.35
N VAL A 525 -54.37 81.56 20.48
CA VAL A 525 -53.78 82.25 19.32
C VAL A 525 -53.63 83.73 19.69
N PRO A 526 -52.54 84.41 19.28
CA PRO A 526 -52.77 85.63 18.49
C PRO A 526 -51.75 85.86 17.34
N ARG A 527 -52.31 86.11 16.15
CA ARG A 527 -51.80 86.91 15.03
C ARG A 527 -50.37 87.51 15.13
N SER A 528 -49.52 87.13 14.18
CA SER A 528 -48.61 88.01 13.40
C SER A 528 -48.20 87.20 12.16
N SER A 529 -48.67 87.55 10.95
CA SER A 529 -48.18 88.60 10.04
C SER A 529 -46.84 88.26 9.37
N LEU A 530 -46.96 87.90 8.08
CA LEU A 530 -46.05 88.30 6.99
C LEU A 530 -44.59 87.80 7.06
N GLY A 531 -44.36 86.67 6.39
CA GLY A 531 -43.03 86.09 6.13
C GLY A 531 -42.90 84.72 6.75
N ASP A 532 -42.96 83.67 5.90
CA ASP A 532 -42.42 82.30 6.10
C ASP A 532 -43.02 81.22 5.16
N LEU A 533 -43.20 81.54 3.86
CA LEU A 533 -43.40 80.45 2.88
C LEU A 533 -42.10 79.63 2.67
N ASP A 534 -40.93 80.26 2.78
CA ASP A 534 -39.64 79.59 2.57
C ASP A 534 -39.25 78.64 3.71
N THR A 535 -39.61 78.91 4.96
CA THR A 535 -39.34 78.00 6.08
C THR A 535 -40.29 76.80 6.08
N VAL A 536 -41.56 77.00 5.72
CA VAL A 536 -42.51 75.89 5.51
C VAL A 536 -42.09 75.02 4.33
N ALA A 537 -41.69 75.60 3.20
CA ALA A 537 -41.17 74.85 2.06
C ALA A 537 -39.85 74.11 2.37
N GLY A 538 -39.00 74.70 3.22
CA GLY A 538 -37.81 74.04 3.77
C GLY A 538 -38.15 72.79 4.57
N LEU A 539 -39.08 72.91 5.52
CA LEU A 539 -39.55 71.78 6.36
C LEU A 539 -40.28 70.70 5.55
N GLU A 540 -41.07 71.08 4.52
CA GLU A 540 -41.67 70.11 3.60
C GLU A 540 -40.61 69.35 2.79
N LYS A 541 -39.53 70.01 2.38
CA LYS A 541 -38.40 69.37 1.70
C LYS A 541 -37.62 68.43 2.63
N GLU A 542 -37.36 68.84 3.86
CA GLU A 542 -36.73 68.00 4.89
C GLU A 542 -37.60 66.77 5.24
N LEU A 543 -38.93 66.95 5.33
CA LEU A 543 -39.87 65.85 5.55
C LEU A 543 -39.88 64.84 4.38
N ASN A 544 -39.81 65.33 3.13
CA ASN A 544 -39.72 64.46 1.95
C ASN A 544 -38.37 63.73 1.90
N ASN A 545 -37.25 64.40 2.17
CA ASN A 545 -35.94 63.77 2.27
C ASN A 545 -35.91 62.67 3.36
N ALA A 546 -36.43 62.95 4.56
CA ALA A 546 -36.50 61.98 5.64
C ALA A 546 -37.38 60.76 5.30
N LYS A 547 -38.43 60.96 4.50
CA LYS A 547 -39.28 59.88 3.97
C LYS A 547 -38.53 59.01 2.95
N GLU A 548 -37.77 59.61 2.04
CA GLU A 548 -36.93 58.89 1.08
C GLU A 548 -35.82 58.10 1.78
N GLU A 549 -35.17 58.67 2.80
CA GLU A 549 -34.20 57.96 3.63
C GLU A 549 -34.84 56.78 4.39
N LEU A 550 -36.04 56.94 4.94
CA LEU A 550 -36.79 55.84 5.56
C LEU A 550 -37.14 54.72 4.56
N GLU A 551 -37.52 55.05 3.33
CA GLU A 551 -37.76 54.04 2.29
C GLU A 551 -36.47 53.30 1.89
N LEU A 552 -35.33 54.00 1.82
CA LEU A 552 -34.02 53.39 1.57
C LEU A 552 -33.58 52.48 2.73
N MET A 553 -33.78 52.91 3.98
CA MET A 553 -33.51 52.08 5.16
C MET A 553 -34.39 50.84 5.20
N ALA A 554 -35.69 50.96 4.89
CA ALA A 554 -36.59 49.82 4.80
C ALA A 554 -36.26 48.87 3.62
N LYS A 555 -35.66 49.36 2.53
CA LYS A 555 -35.13 48.50 1.46
C LYS A 555 -33.90 47.72 1.94
N LYS A 556 -32.92 48.40 2.54
CA LYS A 556 -31.74 47.76 3.16
C LYS A 556 -32.09 46.76 4.26
N GLU A 557 -33.14 47.03 5.04
CA GLU A 557 -33.63 46.09 6.05
C GLU A 557 -34.21 44.82 5.41
N ARG A 558 -34.95 44.93 4.30
CA ARG A 558 -35.43 43.76 3.54
C ARG A 558 -34.28 42.99 2.91
N GLU A 559 -33.29 43.69 2.34
CA GLU A 559 -32.07 43.09 1.77
C GLU A 559 -31.30 42.30 2.84
N SER A 560 -30.97 42.91 3.98
CA SER A 560 -30.30 42.22 5.08
C SER A 560 -31.11 41.07 5.70
N ARG A 561 -32.45 41.16 5.76
CA ARG A 561 -33.30 40.03 6.16
C ARG A 561 -33.25 38.86 5.15
N MET A 562 -33.17 39.15 3.84
CA MET A 562 -32.98 38.12 2.81
C MET A 562 -31.58 37.49 2.87
N GLU A 563 -30.53 38.29 3.09
CA GLU A 563 -29.16 37.80 3.32
C GLU A 563 -29.09 36.90 4.57
N LEU A 564 -29.69 37.32 5.69
CA LEU A 564 -29.77 36.51 6.91
C LEU A 564 -30.53 35.19 6.68
N SER A 565 -31.62 35.21 5.92
CA SER A 565 -32.37 33.99 5.56
C SER A 565 -31.55 33.05 4.67
N ALA A 566 -30.79 33.58 3.71
CA ALA A 566 -29.89 32.81 2.86
C ALA A 566 -28.73 32.19 3.68
N LEU A 567 -28.15 32.96 4.61
CA LEU A 567 -27.12 32.46 5.52
C LEU A 567 -27.66 31.37 6.47
N GLN A 568 -28.87 31.55 7.02
CA GLN A 568 -29.54 30.51 7.83
C GLN A 568 -29.78 29.22 7.03
N SER A 569 -30.21 29.33 5.76
CA SER A 569 -30.35 28.16 4.89
C SER A 569 -29.02 27.48 4.60
N MET A 570 -27.94 28.25 4.41
CA MET A 570 -26.59 27.70 4.17
C MET A 570 -26.03 27.00 5.42
N VAL A 571 -26.25 27.56 6.62
CA VAL A 571 -25.89 26.93 7.89
C VAL A 571 -26.66 25.62 8.09
N ALA A 572 -27.97 25.59 7.83
CA ALA A 572 -28.76 24.36 7.94
C ALA A 572 -28.27 23.24 7.00
N VAL A 573 -27.85 23.59 5.78
CA VAL A 573 -27.24 22.63 4.83
C VAL A 573 -25.88 22.15 5.34
N GLN A 574 -25.03 23.03 5.88
CA GLN A 574 -23.75 22.65 6.48
C GLN A 574 -23.91 21.77 7.72
N GLU A 575 -24.89 22.05 8.58
CA GLU A 575 -25.22 21.20 9.74
C GLU A 575 -25.64 19.80 9.29
N GLN A 576 -26.48 19.70 8.25
CA GLN A 576 -26.92 18.42 7.69
C GLN A 576 -25.76 17.65 7.03
N GLU A 577 -24.84 18.32 6.36
CA GLU A 577 -23.63 17.70 5.79
C GLU A 577 -22.67 17.20 6.88
N LEU A 578 -22.42 18.01 7.92
CA LEU A 578 -21.64 17.60 9.09
C LEU A 578 -22.27 16.42 9.84
N GLN A 579 -23.60 16.39 9.94
CA GLN A 579 -24.32 15.27 10.56
C GLN A 579 -24.24 13.99 9.71
N GLY A 580 -24.24 14.10 8.38
CA GLY A 580 -23.93 13.00 7.47
C GLY A 580 -22.50 12.48 7.66
N GLN A 581 -21.51 13.37 7.68
CA GLN A 581 -20.11 13.01 7.93
C GLN A 581 -19.90 12.36 9.31
N ALA A 582 -20.63 12.80 10.34
CA ALA A 582 -20.61 12.17 11.66
C ALA A 582 -21.16 10.73 11.62
N ALA A 583 -22.29 10.50 10.94
CA ALA A 583 -22.87 9.16 10.78
C ALA A 583 -21.93 8.21 10.01
N ASP A 584 -21.26 8.69 8.96
CA ASP A 584 -20.25 7.93 8.22
C ASP A 584 -19.04 7.59 9.09
N MET A 585 -18.56 8.54 9.89
CA MET A 585 -17.46 8.31 10.85
C MET A 585 -17.82 7.29 11.93
N GLU A 586 -19.04 7.33 12.47
CA GLU A 586 -19.50 6.29 13.40
C GLU A 586 -19.62 4.91 12.73
N SER A 587 -20.12 4.86 11.49
CA SER A 587 -20.22 3.63 10.69
C SER A 587 -18.85 3.01 10.43
N LEU A 588 -17.86 3.84 10.05
CA LEU A 588 -16.47 3.44 9.87
C LEU A 588 -15.84 2.97 11.19
N THR A 589 -16.15 3.64 12.30
CA THR A 589 -15.67 3.26 13.64
C THR A 589 -16.22 1.89 14.06
N ARG A 590 -17.53 1.65 13.90
CA ARG A 590 -18.16 0.33 14.14
C ARG A 590 -17.56 -0.76 13.26
N THR A 591 -17.34 -0.46 11.98
CA THR A 591 -16.71 -1.39 11.02
C THR A 591 -15.26 -1.71 11.40
N THR A 592 -14.53 -0.73 11.93
CA THR A 592 -13.14 -0.92 12.40
C THR A 592 -13.12 -1.77 13.66
N GLN A 593 -14.00 -1.52 14.63
CA GLN A 593 -14.13 -2.33 15.85
C GLN A 593 -14.40 -3.81 15.52
N ILE A 594 -15.37 -4.08 14.64
CA ILE A 594 -15.70 -5.46 14.19
C ILE A 594 -14.48 -6.13 13.55
N LYS A 595 -13.67 -5.40 12.79
CA LYS A 595 -12.41 -5.92 12.22
C LYS A 595 -11.34 -6.15 13.28
N GLU A 596 -11.18 -5.27 14.27
CA GLU A 596 -10.21 -5.47 15.35
C GLU A 596 -10.55 -6.70 16.21
N ASP A 597 -11.83 -6.92 16.51
CA ASP A 597 -12.26 -8.06 17.30
C ASP A 597 -12.14 -9.38 16.51
N LEU A 598 -12.48 -9.38 15.21
CA LEU A 598 -12.21 -10.52 14.32
C LEU A 598 -10.70 -10.82 14.18
N ILE A 599 -9.84 -9.81 14.16
CA ILE A 599 -8.38 -10.00 14.14
C ILE A 599 -7.90 -10.63 15.44
N LYS A 600 -8.42 -10.23 16.61
CA LYS A 600 -8.09 -10.86 17.90
C LYS A 600 -8.52 -12.32 17.94
N ASP A 601 -9.75 -12.63 17.51
CA ASP A 601 -10.26 -14.00 17.49
C ASP A 601 -9.41 -14.91 16.58
N LEU A 602 -9.01 -14.41 15.40
CA LEU A 602 -8.12 -15.13 14.50
C LEU A 602 -6.70 -15.28 15.07
N GLN A 603 -6.15 -14.25 15.73
CA GLN A 603 -4.85 -14.35 16.42
C GLN A 603 -4.90 -15.38 17.56
N MET A 604 -6.01 -15.46 18.30
CA MET A 604 -6.23 -16.47 19.33
C MET A 604 -6.44 -17.89 18.77
N GLN A 605 -6.93 -18.03 17.53
CA GLN A 605 -7.06 -19.32 16.84
C GLN A 605 -5.77 -19.78 16.15
N LEU A 606 -4.85 -18.86 15.84
CA LEU A 606 -3.58 -19.14 15.14
C LEU A 606 -2.39 -19.37 16.06
N VAL A 607 -2.51 -19.10 17.36
CA VAL A 607 -1.45 -19.31 18.35
C VAL A 607 -1.80 -20.52 19.20
N ASP A 608 -1.10 -21.64 18.97
CA ASP A 608 -1.20 -22.80 19.85
C ASP A 608 -0.66 -22.43 21.26
N PRO A 609 -1.37 -22.81 22.35
CA PRO A 609 -0.99 -22.38 23.71
C PRO A 609 0.35 -22.95 24.19
N GLU A 610 0.88 -23.97 23.51
CA GLU A 610 2.22 -24.54 23.76
C GLU A 610 3.35 -23.72 23.11
N ASP A 611 3.06 -22.97 22.04
CA ASP A 611 4.04 -22.16 21.33
C ASP A 611 4.41 -20.87 22.05
N ILE A 612 3.51 -20.32 22.88
CA ILE A 612 3.78 -19.11 23.69
C ILE A 612 5.02 -19.31 24.59
N PRO A 613 5.08 -20.34 25.47
CA PRO A 613 6.28 -20.59 26.27
C PRO A 613 7.47 -21.13 25.44
N ALA A 614 7.25 -21.66 24.23
CA ALA A 614 8.35 -22.04 23.33
C ALA A 614 9.03 -20.81 22.69
N MET A 615 8.22 -19.84 22.25
CA MET A 615 8.64 -18.54 21.72
C MET A 615 9.41 -17.74 22.79
N GLU A 616 8.95 -17.78 24.05
CA GLU A 616 9.68 -17.16 25.17
C GLU A 616 11.05 -17.81 25.43
N ARG A 617 11.14 -19.16 25.42
CA ARG A 617 12.42 -19.87 25.54
C ARG A 617 13.37 -19.53 24.38
N LEU A 618 12.89 -19.58 23.13
CA LEU A 618 13.67 -19.19 21.96
C LEU A 618 14.12 -17.73 22.01
N THR A 619 13.28 -16.82 22.52
CA THR A 619 13.65 -15.40 22.70
C THR A 619 14.77 -15.25 23.73
N GLN A 620 14.72 -15.99 24.84
CA GLN A 620 15.79 -16.00 25.85
C GLN A 620 17.10 -16.61 25.30
N GLU A 621 17.02 -17.69 24.52
CA GLU A 621 18.18 -18.28 23.84
C GLU A 621 18.79 -17.33 22.81
N VAL A 622 17.98 -16.63 22.00
CA VAL A 622 18.44 -15.62 21.04
C VAL A 622 19.11 -14.44 21.75
N LEU A 623 18.62 -14.01 22.92
CA LEU A 623 19.27 -12.98 23.72
C LEU A 623 20.63 -13.45 24.27
N LEU A 624 20.73 -14.67 24.80
CA LEU A 624 21.99 -15.26 25.24
C LEU A 624 23.00 -15.47 24.09
N LEU A 625 22.51 -15.82 22.89
CA LEU A 625 23.35 -15.93 21.69
C LEU A 625 23.84 -14.56 21.21
N ARG A 626 23.01 -13.50 21.29
CA ARG A 626 23.44 -12.12 21.00
C ARG A 626 24.49 -11.62 21.98
N GLU A 627 24.33 -11.90 23.27
CA GLU A 627 25.31 -11.54 24.30
C GLU A 627 26.66 -12.26 24.09
N LYS A 628 26.63 -13.55 23.72
CA LYS A 628 27.83 -14.31 23.32
C LYS A 628 28.45 -13.80 22.01
N LEU A 629 27.64 -13.41 21.02
CA LEU A 629 28.14 -12.82 19.78
C LEU A 629 28.84 -11.48 20.04
N ALA A 630 28.30 -10.61 20.90
CA ALA A 630 28.95 -9.36 21.29
C ALA A 630 30.32 -9.59 21.97
N LEU A 631 30.45 -10.63 22.80
CA LEU A 631 31.73 -11.05 23.36
C LEU A 631 32.72 -11.51 22.26
N VAL A 632 32.27 -12.35 21.32
CA VAL A 632 33.08 -12.83 20.19
C VAL A 632 33.47 -11.69 19.23
N GLU A 633 32.60 -10.72 18.97
CA GLU A 633 32.90 -9.52 18.16
C GLU A 633 33.98 -8.65 18.83
N SER A 634 33.92 -8.49 20.15
CA SER A 634 34.96 -7.77 20.91
C SER A 634 36.34 -8.47 20.85
N GLN A 635 36.36 -9.80 20.81
CA GLN A 635 37.59 -10.58 20.62
C GLN A 635 38.05 -10.54 19.16
N GLY A 636 37.12 -10.61 18.20
CA GLY A 636 37.39 -10.54 16.76
C GLY A 636 38.03 -9.22 16.33
N GLY A 637 37.60 -8.08 16.89
CA GLY A 637 38.23 -6.79 16.65
C GLY A 637 39.69 -6.73 17.14
N ASN A 638 39.97 -7.30 18.31
CA ASN A 638 41.35 -7.42 18.82
C ASN A 638 42.20 -8.37 17.98
N LEU A 639 41.61 -9.46 17.45
CA LEU A 639 42.28 -10.38 16.54
C LEU A 639 42.63 -9.69 15.21
N LEU A 640 41.70 -8.90 14.67
CA LEU A 640 41.88 -8.16 13.41
C LEU A 640 43.03 -7.16 13.49
N LEU A 641 43.08 -6.35 14.55
CA LEU A 641 44.19 -5.39 14.79
C LEU A 641 45.55 -6.09 14.93
N MET A 642 45.60 -7.27 15.56
CA MET A 642 46.83 -8.05 15.69
C MET A 642 47.27 -8.66 14.35
N LEU A 643 46.33 -9.12 13.53
CA LEU A 643 46.59 -9.62 12.17
C LEU A 643 47.03 -8.51 11.21
N GLU A 644 46.40 -7.34 11.27
CA GLU A 644 46.80 -6.14 10.53
C GLU A 644 48.24 -5.77 10.90
N GLY A 645 48.58 -5.74 12.20
CA GLY A 645 49.94 -5.56 12.68
C GLY A 645 50.96 -6.56 12.11
N LEU A 646 50.60 -7.84 11.92
CA LEU A 646 51.48 -8.84 11.29
C LEU A 646 51.66 -8.63 9.78
N VAL A 647 50.61 -8.20 9.06
CA VAL A 647 50.71 -7.81 7.63
C VAL A 647 51.71 -6.66 7.48
N ASP A 648 51.64 -5.73 8.43
CA ASP A 648 52.48 -4.54 8.53
C ASP A 648 53.95 -4.84 8.87
N GLU A 649 54.21 -5.91 9.62
CA GLU A 649 55.56 -6.42 9.86
C GLU A 649 56.10 -7.21 8.67
N ARG A 650 55.24 -7.96 7.98
CA ARG A 650 55.60 -8.66 6.74
C ARG A 650 55.98 -7.69 5.61
N SER A 651 55.30 -6.54 5.49
CA SER A 651 55.69 -5.51 4.52
C SER A 651 57.05 -4.90 4.87
N ARG A 652 57.27 -4.51 6.14
CA ARG A 652 58.58 -4.01 6.63
C ARG A 652 59.71 -5.03 6.48
N LEU A 653 59.43 -6.33 6.63
CA LEU A 653 60.39 -7.42 6.40
C LEU A 653 60.76 -7.51 4.92
N ASN A 654 59.77 -7.46 4.02
CA ASN A 654 59.99 -7.48 2.57
C ASN A 654 60.83 -6.28 2.11
N GLU A 655 60.60 -5.07 2.64
CA GLU A 655 61.44 -3.89 2.36
C GLU A 655 62.90 -4.13 2.76
N ALA A 656 63.14 -4.66 3.97
CA ALA A 656 64.48 -4.90 4.47
C ALA A 656 65.20 -6.00 3.66
N LEU A 657 64.49 -7.07 3.26
CA LEU A 657 65.00 -8.09 2.33
C LEU A 657 65.27 -7.54 0.92
N GLN A 658 64.47 -6.56 0.46
CA GLN A 658 64.69 -5.89 -0.82
C GLN A 658 65.92 -4.98 -0.77
N ALA A 659 66.13 -4.25 0.32
CA ALA A 659 67.36 -3.51 0.57
C ALA A 659 68.58 -4.43 0.63
N GLU A 660 68.48 -5.60 1.28
CA GLU A 660 69.54 -6.61 1.31
C GLU A 660 69.89 -7.12 -0.11
N ARG A 661 68.87 -7.41 -0.94
CA ARG A 661 69.06 -7.81 -2.34
C ARG A 661 69.68 -6.69 -3.19
N GLN A 662 69.35 -5.44 -2.92
CA GLN A 662 69.98 -4.28 -3.57
C GLN A 662 71.45 -4.17 -3.17
N LEU A 663 71.78 -4.36 -1.90
CA LEU A 663 73.14 -4.38 -1.38
C LEU A 663 73.98 -5.50 -2.01
N TYR A 664 73.48 -6.73 -2.05
CA TYR A 664 74.15 -7.81 -2.79
C TYR A 664 74.29 -7.51 -4.30
N SER A 665 73.30 -6.86 -4.92
CA SER A 665 73.38 -6.47 -6.34
C SER A 665 74.47 -5.42 -6.59
N SER A 666 74.61 -4.43 -5.70
CA SER A 666 75.72 -3.48 -5.71
C SER A 666 77.05 -4.20 -5.51
N LEU A 667 77.17 -5.01 -4.46
CA LEU A 667 78.37 -5.75 -4.11
C LEU A 667 78.87 -6.65 -5.25
N VAL A 668 77.96 -7.37 -5.93
CA VAL A 668 78.30 -8.20 -7.10
C VAL A 668 78.80 -7.37 -8.28
N LYS A 669 78.20 -6.20 -8.56
CA LYS A 669 78.68 -5.29 -9.63
C LYS A 669 80.09 -4.77 -9.35
N PHE A 670 80.43 -4.50 -8.08
CA PHE A 670 81.77 -4.05 -7.69
C PHE A 670 82.85 -5.14 -7.72
N HIS A 671 82.50 -6.43 -7.79
CA HIS A 671 83.48 -7.51 -7.88
C HIS A 671 84.19 -7.61 -9.25
N ALA A 672 83.70 -6.91 -10.28
CA ALA A 672 84.22 -6.98 -11.65
C ALA A 672 85.44 -6.09 -11.95
N HIS A 673 85.88 -5.23 -11.02
CA HIS A 673 86.98 -4.27 -11.24
C HIS A 673 88.17 -4.49 -10.28
N PRO A 674 89.43 -4.52 -10.78
CA PRO A 674 90.62 -4.69 -9.97
C PRO A 674 91.21 -3.37 -9.42
N GLU A 675 91.71 -3.43 -8.18
CA GLU A 675 92.74 -2.57 -7.56
C GLU A 675 92.45 -1.07 -7.31
N SER A 676 92.27 -0.70 -6.02
CA SER A 676 92.82 0.48 -5.33
C SER A 676 92.10 0.73 -3.99
N SER A 677 92.66 1.59 -3.12
CA SER A 677 92.19 1.86 -1.74
C SER A 677 90.76 2.43 -1.61
N GLU A 678 90.13 2.80 -2.72
CA GLU A 678 88.72 3.20 -2.74
C GLU A 678 87.81 2.00 -2.51
N ARG A 679 88.18 0.81 -3.03
CA ARG A 679 87.45 -0.44 -2.84
C ARG A 679 87.26 -0.78 -1.36
N ASP A 680 88.30 -0.64 -0.54
CA ASP A 680 88.22 -0.96 0.89
C ASP A 680 87.28 -0.01 1.65
N ARG A 681 87.27 1.28 1.30
CA ARG A 681 86.32 2.25 1.86
C ARG A 681 84.88 1.96 1.43
N THR A 682 84.65 1.63 0.16
CA THR A 682 83.30 1.30 -0.31
C THR A 682 82.82 -0.03 0.27
N LEU A 683 83.67 -1.05 0.37
CA LEU A 683 83.36 -2.31 1.05
C LEU A 683 83.07 -2.11 2.54
N GLN A 684 83.76 -1.19 3.21
CA GLN A 684 83.46 -0.83 4.60
C GLN A 684 82.05 -0.19 4.72
N VAL A 685 81.69 0.71 3.81
CA VAL A 685 80.34 1.33 3.78
C VAL A 685 79.24 0.30 3.45
N GLU A 686 79.48 -0.62 2.52
CA GLU A 686 78.54 -1.72 2.21
C GLU A 686 78.47 -2.74 3.36
N LEU A 687 79.54 -2.96 4.11
CA LEU A 687 79.54 -3.79 5.33
C LEU A 687 78.73 -3.15 6.46
N GLU A 688 78.88 -1.84 6.67
CA GLU A 688 78.08 -1.06 7.62
C GLU A 688 76.60 -1.04 7.20
N GLY A 689 76.32 -0.86 5.91
CA GLY A 689 74.97 -1.00 5.34
C GLY A 689 74.36 -2.38 5.58
N ALA A 690 75.13 -3.46 5.39
CA ALA A 690 74.70 -4.83 5.67
C ALA A 690 74.42 -5.07 7.16
N GLN A 691 75.23 -4.49 8.06
CA GLN A 691 75.00 -4.56 9.51
C GLN A 691 73.72 -3.83 9.93
N VAL A 692 73.42 -2.67 9.33
CA VAL A 692 72.17 -1.94 9.56
C VAL A 692 70.96 -2.71 9.05
N ILE A 693 71.02 -3.26 7.83
CA ILE A 693 69.92 -4.07 7.26
C ILE A 693 69.69 -5.34 8.10
N ARG A 694 70.77 -6.01 8.53
CA ARG A 694 70.69 -7.18 9.41
C ARG A 694 70.03 -6.84 10.75
N SER A 695 70.43 -5.74 11.39
CA SER A 695 69.82 -5.28 12.65
C SER A 695 68.33 -4.99 12.48
N ARG A 696 67.93 -4.37 11.36
CA ARG A 696 66.52 -4.11 11.01
C ARG A 696 65.73 -5.39 10.75
N LEU A 697 66.33 -6.40 10.12
CA LEU A 697 65.72 -7.72 9.91
C LEU A 697 65.51 -8.47 11.22
N GLU A 698 66.53 -8.52 12.08
CA GLU A 698 66.47 -9.16 13.41
C GLU A 698 65.39 -8.49 14.29
N GLU A 699 65.26 -7.17 14.26
CA GLU A 699 64.22 -6.43 14.99
C GLU A 699 62.79 -6.71 14.46
N VAL A 700 62.57 -6.67 13.13
CA VAL A 700 61.25 -6.94 12.54
C VAL A 700 60.83 -8.39 12.77
N LEU A 701 61.75 -9.35 12.64
CA LEU A 701 61.48 -10.76 12.95
C LEU A 701 61.12 -10.96 14.42
N GLY A 702 61.88 -10.36 15.34
CA GLY A 702 61.61 -10.45 16.79
C GLY A 702 60.19 -9.99 17.14
N ARG A 703 59.79 -8.80 16.66
CA ARG A 703 58.43 -8.27 16.89
C ARG A 703 57.34 -9.16 16.30
N SER A 704 57.56 -9.73 15.11
CA SER A 704 56.59 -10.64 14.48
C SER A 704 56.40 -11.96 15.26
N LEU A 705 57.46 -12.50 15.86
CA LEU A 705 57.40 -13.70 16.72
C LEU A 705 56.68 -13.40 18.04
N GLU A 706 56.88 -12.22 18.62
CA GLU A 706 56.13 -11.77 19.81
C GLU A 706 54.63 -11.59 19.53
N ARG A 707 54.24 -11.16 18.32
CA ARG A 707 52.82 -11.04 17.94
C ARG A 707 52.19 -12.40 17.59
N LEU A 708 52.92 -13.29 16.93
CA LEU A 708 52.47 -14.65 16.65
C LEU A 708 52.24 -15.45 17.93
N SER A 709 53.19 -15.43 18.88
CA SER A 709 53.01 -16.11 20.18
C SER A 709 51.81 -15.60 20.98
N ARG A 710 51.49 -14.29 20.91
CA ARG A 710 50.26 -13.73 21.49
C ARG A 710 49.00 -14.27 20.80
N LEU A 711 48.98 -14.40 19.48
CA LEU A 711 47.86 -15.02 18.76
C LEU A 711 47.66 -16.49 19.12
N GLU A 712 48.75 -17.26 19.27
CA GLU A 712 48.68 -18.66 19.73
C GLU A 712 48.06 -18.77 21.14
N THR A 713 48.41 -17.86 22.06
CA THR A 713 47.77 -17.83 23.40
C THR A 713 46.28 -17.48 23.35
N LEU A 714 45.85 -16.61 22.44
CA LEU A 714 44.42 -16.28 22.27
C LEU A 714 43.63 -17.45 21.65
N ALA A 715 44.22 -18.15 20.67
CA ALA A 715 43.62 -19.32 20.06
C ALA A 715 43.45 -20.49 21.06
N ALA A 716 44.42 -20.68 21.97
CA ALA A 716 44.33 -21.71 23.01
C ALA A 716 43.18 -21.47 24.01
N ILE A 717 42.89 -20.21 24.34
CA ILE A 717 41.79 -19.84 25.25
C ILE A 717 40.43 -20.11 24.60
N GLY A 718 40.25 -19.73 23.32
CA GLY A 718 39.00 -20.00 22.59
C GLY A 718 38.70 -21.49 22.35
N GLY A 719 39.73 -22.35 22.36
CA GLY A 719 39.56 -23.80 22.20
C GLY A 719 38.93 -24.50 23.42
N GLY A 720 39.26 -24.06 24.64
CA GLY A 720 38.83 -24.72 25.87
C GLY A 720 37.33 -24.57 26.19
N GLU A 721 36.70 -23.49 25.74
CA GLU A 721 35.28 -23.21 26.05
C GLU A 721 34.31 -24.02 25.16
N LEU A 722 34.77 -24.51 24.00
CA LEU A 722 33.96 -25.32 23.08
C LEU A 722 33.72 -26.75 23.60
N GLU A 723 34.63 -27.32 24.39
CA GLU A 723 34.41 -28.65 24.99
C GLU A 723 33.33 -28.62 26.09
N SER A 724 33.17 -27.49 26.80
CA SER A 724 32.14 -27.36 27.84
C SER A 724 30.70 -27.37 27.30
N VAL A 725 30.50 -27.17 25.99
CA VAL A 725 29.17 -27.22 25.35
C VAL A 725 28.72 -28.66 25.11
N ARG A 726 29.65 -29.60 24.85
CA ARG A 726 29.30 -31.00 24.55
C ARG A 726 28.71 -31.75 25.75
N VAL A 727 29.05 -31.36 26.98
CA VAL A 727 28.65 -32.07 28.21
C VAL A 727 27.21 -31.76 28.67
N ARG A 728 26.58 -30.67 28.20
CA ARG A 728 25.22 -30.29 28.67
C ARG A 728 24.04 -30.90 27.89
N HIS A 729 24.27 -31.61 26.78
CA HIS A 729 23.19 -32.19 25.98
C HIS A 729 22.80 -33.64 26.34
N GLU A 730 23.48 -34.29 27.28
CA GLU A 730 23.19 -35.70 27.62
C GLU A 730 22.16 -35.90 28.76
N HIS A 731 21.64 -34.85 29.40
CA HIS A 731 20.69 -34.98 30.52
C HIS A 731 19.43 -34.13 30.29
N GLY A 732 18.45 -34.70 29.58
CA GLY A 732 17.19 -34.03 29.26
C GLY A 732 16.27 -34.87 28.35
N PHE A 733 15.82 -36.02 28.85
CA PHE A 733 14.65 -36.76 28.38
C PHE A 733 13.70 -36.98 29.56
#